data_AF-A0A9C9W2A6-F1
#
_entry.id   AF-A0A9C9W2A6-F1
#
_cell.length_a   1.000
_cell.length_b   1.000
_cell.length_c   1.000
_cell.angle_alpha   90.00
_cell.angle_beta   90.00
_cell.angle_gamma   90.00
#
_symmetry.space_group_name_H-M   'P 1'
#
loop_
_entity.id
_entity.type
_entity.pdbx_description
1 polymer ?
#
loop_
_entity_poly.entity_id
_entity_poly.type
_entity_poly.pdbx_seq_one_letter_code
_entity_poly.pdbx_strand_id
1 'polypeptide(L)'
;MAGEEGRAQYPQAAGPAQAAGRDPLTVPQRLAGNLLQHDRRILLFGQPGIGKSTLAAGLARRLAAQGRRCLCLGADPGSPGFGIPGAVCLGQWEDDHWRRLDYRPLCTLDAGRFRLPLVLAVTQLCAHLEQGTLLIDTPGVVRGQAGAELLAGLVRASAADLVLALVRAGRALPLAGELATLGIEVARIEAAPQARRPGKKQRARHRTALWDAWLEGAPEHSFDLDSLALSGTPPPPDVPDAWSGRQVGLLRGGRTTGLGEVVALRGRTLRIRAPAFDGRVDALLVRDARRTADGCLNTATPFGSTTAAFLPPDVLPYRGESEAEGPRPVARLGIADAVLVNGVGGDPLLHLRLRQQRRSLLFDLGTPARLPARIAHQVSDVFISHTHIDHISGFLWLLRSRIGAFPPCRLYGPPGLTDNLEGLIRGIHWDRVGDEGPRFEVTELQGERLVSFRLQAGRSGREVLDERLAADGLLLEEAAFRVRAITLDHGIPVLAFAFEPATRIGVRKEILRQQGWQPGPWLAHLKTALREDRHEAAITLPGGRTTSAGELAETLVEERRGHRLVYATDLADTAANRNRLIPFARGCHTFFCEAAFSETDQQQARRTGHLTTRACGEIACTAQVGQLLPFHFSRRYEGRFDEIYQEIAAVCPRVVVPRVPGYGMGQE
;
A
#
# COMPACT_ATOMS: atom_id res chain seq x y z
N MET A 1 26.96 -21.79 -37.50
CA MET A 1 26.14 -22.98 -37.19
C MET A 1 24.94 -22.51 -36.39
N ALA A 2 23.75 -22.59 -36.98
CA ALA A 2 22.50 -22.15 -36.38
C ALA A 2 22.11 -23.11 -35.26
N GLY A 3 21.97 -22.61 -34.03
CA GLY A 3 21.46 -23.37 -32.89
C GLY A 3 19.95 -23.20 -32.80
N GLU A 4 19.24 -24.32 -32.75
CA GLU A 4 17.80 -24.42 -32.53
C GLU A 4 17.42 -23.82 -31.17
N GLU A 5 16.72 -22.69 -31.16
CA GLU A 5 16.07 -22.16 -29.96
C GLU A 5 14.80 -22.97 -29.65
N GLY A 6 14.69 -23.37 -28.38
CA GLY A 6 13.69 -24.31 -27.87
C GLY A 6 12.24 -23.89 -28.13
N ARG A 7 11.49 -24.82 -28.73
CA ARG A 7 10.03 -24.78 -28.86
C ARG A 7 9.37 -24.88 -27.46
N ALA A 8 9.06 -23.75 -26.85
CA ALA A 8 8.19 -23.73 -25.67
C ALA A 8 6.72 -23.90 -26.09
N GLN A 9 6.18 -25.11 -25.93
CA GLN A 9 4.74 -25.37 -26.07
C GLN A 9 4.01 -24.73 -24.87
N TYR A 10 3.14 -23.75 -25.13
CA TYR A 10 2.28 -23.18 -24.10
C TYR A 10 1.23 -24.21 -23.66
N PRO A 11 1.04 -24.47 -22.36
CA PRO A 11 -0.02 -25.37 -21.90
C PRO A 11 -1.38 -24.76 -22.20
N GLN A 12 -2.15 -25.42 -23.08
CA GLN A 12 -3.55 -25.08 -23.29
C GLN A 12 -4.33 -25.27 -21.98
N ALA A 13 -5.22 -24.33 -21.68
CA ALA A 13 -6.30 -24.61 -20.76
C ALA A 13 -7.11 -25.77 -21.35
N ALA A 14 -7.20 -26.90 -20.64
CA ALA A 14 -8.06 -28.01 -21.00
C ALA A 14 -9.49 -27.48 -21.21
N GLY A 15 -9.91 -27.37 -22.47
CA GLY A 15 -11.30 -27.14 -22.84
C GLY A 15 -12.11 -28.40 -22.57
N PRO A 16 -13.41 -28.29 -22.29
CA PRO A 16 -14.27 -29.46 -22.22
C PRO A 16 -14.29 -30.15 -23.60
N ALA A 17 -14.45 -31.47 -23.56
CA ALA A 17 -14.37 -32.40 -24.66
C ALA A 17 -15.01 -31.93 -25.98
N GLN A 18 -14.39 -32.38 -27.07
CA GLN A 18 -14.88 -32.37 -28.43
C GLN A 18 -16.41 -32.60 -28.48
N ALA A 19 -17.14 -31.55 -28.87
CA ALA A 19 -18.51 -31.66 -29.35
C ALA A 19 -18.54 -31.11 -30.77
N ALA A 20 -19.03 -31.94 -31.69
CA ALA A 20 -19.02 -31.74 -33.12
C ALA A 20 -19.61 -30.41 -33.61
N GLY A 21 -18.96 -29.79 -34.59
CA GLY A 21 -19.65 -29.19 -35.74
C GLY A 21 -20.29 -27.80 -35.62
N ARG A 22 -19.82 -26.87 -34.76
CA ARG A 22 -20.22 -25.45 -34.87
C ARG A 22 -19.05 -24.47 -34.59
N ASP A 23 -18.79 -23.60 -35.57
CA ASP A 23 -17.84 -22.49 -35.50
C ASP A 23 -18.22 -21.54 -34.33
N PRO A 24 -17.36 -21.30 -33.31
CA PRO A 24 -17.80 -20.69 -32.05
C PRO A 24 -18.04 -19.18 -32.09
N LEU A 25 -17.83 -18.52 -33.24
CA LEU A 25 -17.94 -17.07 -33.38
C LEU A 25 -18.69 -16.71 -34.67
N THR A 26 -19.94 -16.26 -34.53
CA THR A 26 -20.64 -15.48 -35.56
C THR A 26 -19.99 -14.10 -35.63
N VAL A 27 -18.78 -14.01 -36.19
CA VAL A 27 -18.42 -12.80 -36.95
C VAL A 27 -19.48 -12.72 -38.04
N PRO A 28 -20.29 -11.65 -38.13
CA PRO A 28 -21.32 -11.55 -39.17
C PRO A 28 -20.69 -11.90 -40.52
N GLN A 29 -21.29 -12.79 -41.32
CA GLN A 29 -20.74 -13.19 -42.63
C GLN A 29 -20.41 -11.98 -43.52
N ARG A 30 -21.14 -10.86 -43.32
CA ARG A 30 -20.89 -9.55 -43.96
C ARG A 30 -19.57 -8.88 -43.55
N LEU A 31 -19.09 -9.08 -42.32
CA LEU A 31 -17.79 -8.56 -41.85
C LEU A 31 -16.63 -9.45 -42.31
N ALA A 32 -16.79 -10.78 -42.34
CA ALA A 32 -15.72 -11.71 -42.72
C ALA A 32 -15.27 -11.57 -44.19
N GLY A 33 -16.19 -11.22 -45.09
CA GLY A 33 -15.90 -11.05 -46.51
C GLY A 33 -15.02 -9.84 -46.83
N ASN A 34 -15.25 -8.69 -46.19
CA ASN A 34 -14.52 -7.44 -46.50
C ASN A 34 -13.39 -7.11 -45.49
N LEU A 35 -13.48 -7.52 -44.22
CA LEU A 35 -12.45 -7.26 -43.21
C LEU A 35 -11.12 -7.96 -43.51
N LEU A 36 -11.17 -9.09 -44.21
CA LEU A 36 -10.05 -10.00 -44.44
C LEU A 36 -9.51 -9.94 -45.88
N GLN A 37 -9.88 -8.92 -46.67
CA GLN A 37 -9.37 -8.75 -48.05
C GLN A 37 -8.12 -7.88 -48.15
N HIS A 38 -7.89 -6.99 -47.18
CA HIS A 38 -6.73 -6.09 -47.14
C HIS A 38 -5.96 -6.22 -45.83
N ASP A 39 -4.75 -5.70 -45.79
CA ASP A 39 -3.98 -5.60 -44.55
C ASP A 39 -4.53 -4.46 -43.70
N ARG A 40 -4.96 -4.81 -42.48
CA ARG A 40 -5.55 -3.87 -41.52
C ARG A 40 -4.92 -4.01 -40.15
N ARG A 41 -4.95 -2.91 -39.40
CA ARG A 41 -4.56 -2.88 -37.99
C ARG A 41 -5.81 -2.80 -37.14
N ILE A 42 -6.16 -3.92 -36.52
CA ILE A 42 -7.47 -4.15 -35.92
C ILE A 42 -7.34 -4.19 -34.39
N LEU A 43 -7.93 -3.20 -33.73
CA LEU A 43 -7.97 -3.13 -32.28
C LEU A 43 -9.22 -3.81 -31.73
N LEU A 44 -9.03 -4.80 -30.85
CA LEU A 44 -10.12 -5.51 -30.19
C LEU A 44 -10.45 -4.79 -28.88
N PHE A 45 -11.64 -4.20 -28.77
CA PHE A 45 -12.06 -3.41 -27.61
C PHE A 45 -13.25 -4.06 -26.89
N GLY A 46 -13.28 -4.02 -25.55
CA GLY A 46 -14.39 -4.57 -24.78
C GLY A 46 -14.05 -5.03 -23.36
N GLN A 47 -15.10 -5.25 -22.57
CA GLN A 47 -15.01 -5.56 -21.14
C GLN A 47 -14.15 -6.81 -20.83
N PRO A 48 -13.62 -6.97 -19.60
CA PRO A 48 -12.87 -8.15 -19.22
C PRO A 48 -13.72 -9.42 -19.36
N GLY A 49 -13.19 -10.43 -20.06
CA GLY A 49 -13.88 -11.71 -20.27
C GLY A 49 -15.00 -11.68 -21.32
N ILE A 50 -15.09 -10.64 -22.14
CA ILE A 50 -16.05 -10.55 -23.25
C ILE A 50 -15.65 -11.40 -24.47
N GLY A 51 -14.44 -11.99 -24.46
CA GLY A 51 -13.97 -12.89 -25.51
C GLY A 51 -12.96 -12.28 -26.51
N LYS A 52 -12.29 -11.17 -26.17
CA LYS A 52 -11.33 -10.50 -27.07
C LYS A 52 -10.20 -11.42 -27.56
N SER A 53 -9.47 -12.04 -26.63
CA SER A 53 -8.38 -12.98 -26.98
C SER A 53 -8.87 -14.20 -27.77
N THR A 54 -10.08 -14.67 -27.49
CA THR A 54 -10.72 -15.76 -28.25
C THR A 54 -11.05 -15.32 -29.68
N LEU A 55 -11.56 -14.09 -29.85
CA LEU A 55 -11.79 -13.52 -31.17
C LEU A 55 -10.48 -13.31 -31.93
N ALA A 56 -9.41 -12.86 -31.25
CA ALA A 56 -8.09 -12.71 -31.86
C ALA A 56 -7.60 -14.04 -32.46
N ALA A 57 -7.65 -15.13 -31.68
CA ALA A 57 -7.27 -16.46 -32.14
C ALA A 57 -8.17 -16.97 -33.29
N GLY A 58 -9.49 -16.72 -33.21
CA GLY A 58 -10.43 -17.10 -34.27
C GLY A 58 -10.17 -16.38 -35.60
N LEU A 59 -9.85 -15.07 -35.56
CA LEU A 59 -9.47 -14.29 -36.74
C LEU A 59 -8.13 -14.77 -37.31
N ALA A 60 -7.15 -15.01 -36.45
CA ALA A 60 -5.83 -15.49 -36.86
C ALA A 60 -5.92 -16.86 -37.55
N ARG A 61 -6.72 -17.79 -37.02
CA ARG A 61 -6.97 -19.10 -37.65
C ARG A 61 -7.58 -18.98 -39.04
N ARG A 62 -8.55 -18.07 -39.24
CA ARG A 62 -9.17 -17.84 -40.55
C ARG A 62 -8.19 -17.21 -41.55
N LEU A 63 -7.36 -16.27 -41.11
CA LEU A 63 -6.30 -15.68 -41.95
C LEU A 63 -5.26 -16.72 -42.36
N ALA A 64 -4.84 -17.58 -41.42
CA ALA A 64 -3.89 -18.66 -41.69
C ALA A 64 -4.47 -19.68 -42.69
N ALA A 65 -5.76 -20.01 -42.61
CA ALA A 65 -6.44 -20.87 -43.58
C ALA A 65 -6.48 -20.27 -45.00
N GLN A 66 -6.32 -18.94 -45.14
CA GLN A 66 -6.20 -18.23 -46.42
C GLN A 66 -4.73 -18.02 -46.84
N GLY A 67 -3.77 -18.64 -46.14
CA GLY A 67 -2.34 -18.47 -46.41
C GLY A 67 -1.77 -17.10 -46.02
N ARG A 68 -2.50 -16.30 -45.23
CA ARG A 68 -2.07 -14.96 -44.82
C ARG A 68 -1.39 -14.99 -43.46
N ARG A 69 -0.29 -14.25 -43.34
CA ARG A 69 0.42 -14.03 -42.06
C ARG A 69 -0.43 -13.14 -41.15
N CYS A 70 -0.56 -13.51 -39.89
CA CYS A 70 -1.27 -12.72 -38.87
C CYS A 70 -0.35 -12.46 -37.68
N LEU A 71 -0.12 -11.18 -37.37
CA LEU A 71 0.56 -10.76 -36.15
C LEU A 71 -0.47 -10.33 -35.10
N CYS A 72 -0.11 -10.47 -33.83
CA CYS A 72 -0.91 -9.98 -32.72
C CYS A 72 -0.04 -9.31 -31.66
N LEU A 73 -0.51 -8.17 -31.17
CA LEU A 73 0.00 -7.51 -29.97
C LEU A 73 -0.90 -7.86 -28.79
N GLY A 74 -0.39 -8.67 -27.87
CA GLY A 74 -0.98 -8.89 -26.57
C GLY A 74 -0.66 -7.71 -25.65
N ALA A 75 -1.59 -6.77 -25.53
CA ALA A 75 -1.42 -5.55 -24.73
C ALA A 75 -2.09 -5.62 -23.34
N ASP A 76 -2.63 -6.78 -22.94
CA ASP A 76 -3.14 -7.02 -21.57
C ASP A 76 -2.05 -7.63 -20.67
N PRO A 77 -1.35 -6.84 -19.83
CA PRO A 77 -0.31 -7.39 -18.97
C PRO A 77 -0.86 -8.21 -17.79
N GLY A 78 -2.15 -8.09 -17.46
CA GLY A 78 -2.72 -8.70 -16.25
C GLY A 78 -3.28 -10.11 -16.46
N SER A 79 -3.78 -10.39 -17.67
CA SER A 79 -4.28 -11.71 -18.06
C SER A 79 -4.17 -11.87 -19.58
N PRO A 80 -2.95 -11.91 -20.13
CA PRO A 80 -2.74 -11.98 -21.57
C PRO A 80 -3.28 -13.30 -22.13
N GLY A 81 -3.81 -13.27 -23.36
CA GLY A 81 -4.21 -14.48 -24.08
C GLY A 81 -3.04 -15.34 -24.54
N PHE A 82 -1.85 -14.75 -24.69
CA PHE A 82 -0.58 -15.42 -24.99
C PHE A 82 0.60 -14.55 -24.53
N GLY A 83 1.79 -15.13 -24.40
CA GLY A 83 2.99 -14.39 -24.02
C GLY A 83 3.18 -14.27 -22.51
N ILE A 84 3.87 -13.21 -22.08
CA ILE A 84 4.40 -13.08 -20.72
C ILE A 84 3.53 -12.09 -19.92
N PRO A 85 2.96 -12.49 -18.77
CA PRO A 85 2.29 -11.56 -17.87
C PRO A 85 3.22 -10.46 -17.38
N GLY A 86 2.71 -9.23 -17.31
CA GLY A 86 3.51 -8.06 -16.97
C GLY A 86 4.31 -7.47 -18.13
N ALA A 87 4.05 -7.89 -19.37
CA ALA A 87 4.67 -7.36 -20.58
C ALA A 87 3.64 -7.12 -21.69
N VAL A 88 4.00 -6.29 -22.66
CA VAL A 88 3.34 -6.28 -23.98
C VAL A 88 4.11 -7.25 -24.87
N CYS A 89 3.42 -8.17 -25.53
CA CYS A 89 4.04 -9.20 -26.35
C CYS A 89 3.59 -9.08 -27.81
N LEU A 90 4.54 -9.22 -28.73
CA LEU A 90 4.28 -9.42 -30.14
C LEU A 90 4.33 -10.93 -30.44
N GLY A 91 3.32 -11.45 -31.11
CA GLY A 91 3.26 -12.85 -31.53
C GLY A 91 2.83 -13.00 -32.98
N GLN A 92 3.19 -14.14 -33.56
CA GLN A 92 2.75 -14.60 -34.86
C GLN A 92 1.95 -15.89 -34.70
N TRP A 93 0.87 -16.00 -35.47
CA TRP A 93 0.07 -17.22 -35.48
C TRP A 93 0.72 -18.29 -36.38
N GLU A 94 1.06 -19.44 -35.79
CA GLU A 94 1.70 -20.59 -36.46
C GLU A 94 1.17 -21.88 -35.80
N ASP A 95 0.92 -22.94 -36.58
CA ASP A 95 0.48 -24.26 -36.09
C ASP A 95 -0.61 -24.21 -34.98
N ASP A 96 -1.66 -23.43 -35.22
CA ASP A 96 -2.80 -23.21 -34.31
C ASP A 96 -2.44 -22.64 -32.92
N HIS A 97 -1.29 -21.96 -32.79
CA HIS A 97 -0.86 -21.28 -31.58
C HIS A 97 -0.15 -19.93 -31.86
N TRP A 98 0.05 -19.14 -30.80
CA TRP A 98 0.83 -17.90 -30.87
C TRP A 98 2.30 -18.18 -30.55
N ARG A 99 3.18 -17.99 -31.54
CA ARG A 99 4.64 -17.94 -31.32
C ARG A 99 5.05 -16.51 -30.98
N ARG A 100 5.62 -16.29 -29.80
CA ARG A 100 6.13 -14.97 -29.37
C ARG A 100 7.35 -14.59 -30.22
N LEU A 101 7.34 -13.38 -30.78
CA LEU A 101 8.43 -12.81 -31.57
C LEU A 101 9.27 -11.81 -30.76
N ASP A 102 8.61 -10.91 -30.02
CA ASP A 102 9.27 -9.87 -29.22
C ASP A 102 8.38 -9.48 -28.02
N TYR A 103 8.93 -8.78 -27.04
CA TYR A 103 8.20 -8.26 -25.88
C TYR A 103 8.83 -7.01 -25.28
N ARG A 104 8.01 -6.20 -24.59
CA ARG A 104 8.48 -5.07 -23.77
C ARG A 104 7.97 -5.22 -22.34
N PRO A 105 8.85 -5.27 -21.33
CA PRO A 105 8.46 -5.45 -19.95
C PRO A 105 7.75 -4.19 -19.46
N LEU A 106 6.62 -4.40 -18.80
CA LEU A 106 5.94 -3.36 -18.02
C LEU A 106 6.16 -3.54 -16.52
N CYS A 107 6.44 -4.77 -16.07
CA CYS A 107 6.62 -5.14 -14.66
C CYS A 107 5.42 -4.77 -13.78
N THR A 108 4.22 -4.70 -14.37
CA THR A 108 2.95 -4.40 -13.70
C THR A 108 1.84 -5.24 -14.29
N LEU A 109 0.84 -5.60 -13.48
CA LEU A 109 -0.37 -6.28 -13.94
C LEU A 109 -1.57 -5.33 -14.11
N ASP A 110 -1.37 -4.03 -13.84
CA ASP A 110 -2.44 -3.02 -13.87
C ASP A 110 -2.25 -2.07 -15.05
N ALA A 111 -2.93 -2.39 -16.16
CA ALA A 111 -2.93 -1.59 -17.37
C ALA A 111 -3.53 -0.18 -17.18
N GLY A 112 -4.46 0.00 -16.23
CA GLY A 112 -5.09 1.30 -15.98
C GLY A 112 -4.13 2.24 -15.25
N ARG A 113 -3.42 1.71 -14.25
CA ARG A 113 -2.43 2.47 -13.47
C ARG A 113 -1.22 2.87 -14.31
N PHE A 114 -0.71 1.98 -15.17
CA PHE A 114 0.50 2.20 -15.98
C PHE A 114 0.20 2.32 -17.47
N ARG A 115 -0.82 3.12 -17.80
CA ARG A 115 -1.28 3.36 -19.18
C ARG A 115 -0.22 3.96 -20.10
N LEU A 116 0.51 4.98 -19.67
CA LEU A 116 1.56 5.60 -20.50
C LEU A 116 2.69 4.60 -20.84
N PRO A 117 3.28 3.87 -19.86
CA PRO A 117 4.23 2.80 -20.18
C PRO A 117 3.70 1.74 -21.16
N LEU A 118 2.44 1.36 -21.03
CA LEU A 118 1.80 0.38 -21.93
C LEU A 118 1.71 0.93 -23.36
N VAL A 119 1.22 2.16 -23.53
CA VAL A 119 1.14 2.84 -24.84
C VAL A 119 2.52 3.00 -25.48
N LEU A 120 3.54 3.35 -24.70
CA LEU A 120 4.92 3.45 -25.18
C LEU A 120 5.48 2.09 -25.63
N ALA A 121 5.24 1.03 -24.86
CA ALA A 121 5.64 -0.33 -25.22
C ALA A 121 4.98 -0.79 -26.55
N VAL A 122 3.69 -0.48 -26.74
CA VAL A 122 2.99 -0.75 -28.00
C VAL A 122 3.62 0.03 -29.16
N THR A 123 3.89 1.33 -28.96
CA THR A 123 4.54 2.18 -29.97
C THR A 123 5.89 1.60 -30.39
N GLN A 124 6.72 1.19 -29.42
CA GLN A 124 8.05 0.62 -29.67
C GLN A 124 8.00 -0.70 -30.45
N LEU A 125 7.06 -1.58 -30.10
CA LEU A 125 6.88 -2.85 -30.82
C LEU A 125 6.31 -2.64 -32.22
N CYS A 126 5.46 -1.62 -32.42
CA CYS A 126 4.89 -1.31 -33.74
C CYS A 126 5.88 -0.62 -34.69
N ALA A 127 6.88 0.10 -34.17
CA ALA A 127 7.78 0.93 -34.96
C ALA A 127 8.56 0.17 -36.04
N HIS A 128 8.78 -1.13 -35.86
CA HIS A 128 9.57 -1.98 -36.76
C HIS A 128 8.74 -3.06 -37.47
N LEU A 129 7.41 -2.97 -37.41
CA LEU A 129 6.55 -3.94 -38.08
C LEU A 129 6.42 -3.60 -39.57
N GLU A 130 6.69 -4.59 -40.41
CA GLU A 130 6.39 -4.56 -41.85
C GLU A 130 4.88 -4.41 -42.10
N GLN A 131 4.50 -4.06 -43.34
CA GLN A 131 3.10 -4.01 -43.75
C GLN A 131 2.46 -5.41 -43.64
N GLY A 132 1.27 -5.48 -43.06
CA GLY A 132 0.59 -6.74 -42.79
C GLY A 132 -0.57 -6.57 -41.81
N THR A 133 -1.40 -7.62 -41.70
CA THR A 133 -2.51 -7.63 -40.75
C THR A 133 -2.02 -7.78 -39.31
N LEU A 134 -2.41 -6.83 -38.46
CA LEU A 134 -2.04 -6.78 -37.05
C LEU A 134 -3.30 -6.73 -36.19
N LEU A 135 -3.44 -7.70 -35.29
CA LEU A 135 -4.46 -7.70 -34.24
C LEU A 135 -3.90 -7.06 -32.97
N ILE A 136 -4.68 -6.23 -32.30
CA ILE A 136 -4.31 -5.65 -31.01
C ILE A 136 -5.31 -6.13 -29.95
N ASP A 137 -4.89 -7.09 -29.14
CA ASP A 137 -5.68 -7.60 -28.01
C ASP A 137 -5.48 -6.71 -26.79
N THR A 138 -6.48 -5.86 -26.52
CA THR A 138 -6.38 -4.81 -25.50
C THR A 138 -6.73 -5.31 -24.09
N PRO A 139 -6.27 -4.62 -23.03
CA PRO A 139 -6.74 -4.88 -21.69
C PRO A 139 -8.22 -4.52 -21.53
N GLY A 140 -8.90 -5.18 -20.60
CA GLY A 140 -10.34 -4.94 -20.35
C GLY A 140 -10.69 -3.62 -19.63
N VAL A 141 -9.90 -2.55 -19.80
CA VAL A 141 -10.13 -1.23 -19.18
C VAL A 141 -11.02 -0.39 -20.09
N VAL A 142 -12.33 -0.37 -19.79
CA VAL A 142 -13.34 0.24 -20.68
C VAL A 142 -14.24 1.27 -19.98
N ARG A 143 -13.78 1.84 -18.87
CA ARG A 143 -14.53 2.82 -18.05
C ARG A 143 -13.61 3.89 -17.48
N GLY A 144 -14.16 5.09 -17.31
CA GLY A 144 -13.48 6.24 -16.71
C GLY A 144 -12.29 6.73 -17.53
N GLN A 145 -11.58 7.72 -16.98
CA GLN A 145 -10.42 8.36 -17.59
C GLN A 145 -9.37 7.35 -18.08
N ALA A 146 -9.04 6.34 -17.26
CA ALA A 146 -8.05 5.32 -17.63
C ALA A 146 -8.47 4.52 -18.88
N GLY A 147 -9.77 4.27 -19.08
CA GLY A 147 -10.26 3.58 -20.28
C GLY A 147 -10.24 4.48 -21.51
N ALA A 148 -10.64 5.75 -21.37
CA ALA A 148 -10.64 6.74 -22.45
C ALA A 148 -9.22 6.99 -22.98
N GLU A 149 -8.28 7.33 -22.08
CA GLU A 149 -6.89 7.61 -22.45
C GLU A 149 -6.20 6.37 -23.05
N LEU A 150 -6.48 5.18 -22.52
CA LEU A 150 -5.87 3.96 -23.03
C LEU A 150 -6.43 3.57 -24.41
N LEU A 151 -7.73 3.74 -24.64
CA LEU A 151 -8.34 3.51 -25.95
C LEU A 151 -7.72 4.44 -27.00
N ALA A 152 -7.74 5.74 -26.76
CA ALA A 152 -7.17 6.73 -27.69
C ALA A 152 -5.66 6.51 -27.89
N GLY A 153 -4.92 6.25 -26.80
CA GLY A 153 -3.49 6.01 -26.84
C GLY A 153 -3.12 4.75 -27.63
N LEU A 154 -3.83 3.64 -27.42
CA LEU A 154 -3.58 2.38 -28.13
C LEU A 154 -3.91 2.47 -29.61
N VAL A 155 -5.01 3.14 -29.98
CA VAL A 155 -5.37 3.39 -31.39
C VAL A 155 -4.24 4.12 -32.09
N ARG A 156 -3.75 5.22 -31.51
CA ARG A 156 -2.65 6.00 -32.09
C ARG A 156 -1.33 5.24 -32.11
N ALA A 157 -0.95 4.60 -31.00
CA ALA A 157 0.32 3.88 -30.88
C ALA A 157 0.45 2.67 -31.83
N SER A 158 -0.66 1.99 -32.09
CA SER A 158 -0.69 0.88 -33.05
C SER A 158 -1.00 1.31 -34.48
N ALA A 159 -1.37 2.58 -34.70
CA ALA A 159 -1.98 3.07 -35.92
C ALA A 159 -3.14 2.16 -36.37
N ALA A 160 -4.03 1.82 -35.43
CA ALA A 160 -5.22 1.03 -35.72
C ALA A 160 -6.15 1.82 -36.65
N ASP A 161 -6.62 1.16 -37.70
CA ASP A 161 -7.59 1.71 -38.67
C ASP A 161 -9.01 1.17 -38.44
N LEU A 162 -9.15 0.19 -37.55
CA LEU A 162 -10.41 -0.46 -37.19
C LEU A 162 -10.47 -0.77 -35.70
N VAL A 163 -11.61 -0.47 -35.08
CA VAL A 163 -11.96 -0.99 -33.75
C VAL A 163 -13.09 -2.00 -33.87
N LEU A 164 -12.84 -3.23 -33.43
CA LEU A 164 -13.90 -4.22 -33.18
C LEU A 164 -14.33 -4.10 -31.73
N ALA A 165 -15.49 -3.50 -31.49
CA ALA A 165 -16.04 -3.26 -30.16
C ALA A 165 -17.00 -4.39 -29.75
N LEU A 166 -16.53 -5.27 -28.87
CA LEU A 166 -17.28 -6.43 -28.38
C LEU A 166 -18.22 -6.02 -27.25
N VAL A 167 -19.52 -6.26 -27.44
CA VAL A 167 -20.57 -5.97 -26.46
C VAL A 167 -21.60 -7.07 -26.38
N ARG A 168 -22.20 -7.25 -25.20
CA ARG A 168 -23.31 -8.19 -25.02
C ARG A 168 -24.57 -7.69 -25.73
N ALA A 169 -25.42 -8.63 -26.13
CA ALA A 169 -26.75 -8.36 -26.67
C ALA A 169 -27.49 -7.30 -25.83
N GLY A 170 -28.08 -6.30 -26.51
CA GLY A 170 -28.87 -5.25 -25.85
C GLY A 170 -28.09 -4.26 -24.95
N ARG A 171 -26.76 -4.32 -24.88
CA ARG A 171 -25.96 -3.35 -24.10
C ARG A 171 -25.40 -2.24 -24.98
N ALA A 172 -25.23 -1.04 -24.40
CA ALA A 172 -24.58 0.08 -25.07
C ALA A 172 -23.06 -0.15 -25.20
N LEU A 173 -22.44 0.52 -26.18
CA LEU A 173 -20.98 0.55 -26.34
C LEU A 173 -20.35 1.29 -25.15
N PRO A 174 -19.38 0.69 -24.44
CA PRO A 174 -18.62 1.42 -23.44
C PRO A 174 -17.77 2.49 -24.13
N LEU A 175 -17.62 3.66 -23.50
CA LEU A 175 -16.88 4.81 -24.05
C LEU A 175 -17.38 5.22 -25.46
N ALA A 176 -18.70 5.20 -25.68
CA ALA A 176 -19.29 5.52 -26.98
C ALA A 176 -18.89 6.90 -27.52
N GLY A 177 -18.78 7.92 -26.65
CA GLY A 177 -18.29 9.24 -27.03
C GLY A 177 -16.85 9.20 -27.53
N GLU A 178 -15.95 8.59 -26.77
CA GLU A 178 -14.54 8.40 -27.17
C GLU A 178 -14.44 7.66 -28.49
N LEU A 179 -15.12 6.51 -28.62
CA LEU A 179 -15.14 5.71 -29.85
C LEU A 179 -15.59 6.52 -31.07
N ALA A 180 -16.61 7.37 -30.91
CA ALA A 180 -17.10 8.24 -31.98
C ALA A 180 -16.09 9.33 -32.39
N THR A 181 -15.23 9.75 -31.46
CA THR A 181 -14.22 10.81 -31.69
C THR A 181 -12.87 10.29 -32.20
N LEU A 182 -12.67 8.96 -32.31
CA LEU A 182 -11.39 8.39 -32.76
C LEU A 182 -11.06 8.70 -34.23
N GLY A 183 -12.06 9.02 -35.06
CA GLY A 183 -11.87 9.30 -36.48
C GLY A 183 -11.51 8.07 -37.33
N ILE A 184 -11.77 6.86 -36.83
CA ILE A 184 -11.52 5.58 -37.53
C ILE A 184 -12.79 4.72 -37.55
N GLU A 185 -12.77 3.64 -38.35
CA GLU A 185 -13.91 2.73 -38.43
C GLU A 185 -14.13 2.00 -37.10
N VAL A 186 -15.37 1.98 -36.60
CA VAL A 186 -15.76 1.26 -35.39
C VAL A 186 -16.88 0.29 -35.72
N ALA A 187 -16.59 -1.01 -35.65
CA ALA A 187 -17.58 -2.07 -35.87
C ALA A 187 -18.00 -2.71 -34.53
N ARG A 188 -19.31 -2.73 -34.30
CA ARG A 188 -19.90 -3.41 -33.14
C ARG A 188 -19.96 -4.91 -33.39
N ILE A 189 -19.42 -5.69 -32.48
CA ILE A 189 -19.49 -7.16 -32.49
C ILE A 189 -20.31 -7.65 -31.29
N GLU A 190 -21.29 -8.49 -31.55
CA GLU A 190 -22.03 -9.14 -30.47
C GLU A 190 -21.17 -10.26 -29.85
N ALA A 191 -21.00 -10.18 -28.53
CA ALA A 191 -20.20 -11.14 -27.78
C ALA A 191 -20.92 -12.49 -27.67
N ALA A 192 -20.16 -13.58 -27.79
CA ALA A 192 -20.71 -14.92 -27.70
C ALA A 192 -21.40 -15.17 -26.33
N PRO A 193 -22.59 -15.82 -26.29
CA PRO A 193 -23.34 -16.03 -25.04
C PRO A 193 -22.55 -16.75 -23.93
N GLN A 194 -21.61 -17.60 -24.32
CA GLN A 194 -20.71 -18.35 -23.46
C GLN A 194 -19.55 -17.51 -22.87
N ALA A 195 -19.34 -16.27 -23.33
CA ALA A 195 -18.27 -15.40 -22.85
C ALA A 195 -18.51 -14.96 -21.39
N ARG A 196 -17.74 -15.54 -20.47
CA ARG A 196 -17.80 -15.26 -19.03
C ARG A 196 -16.48 -14.70 -18.54
N ARG A 197 -16.57 -13.73 -17.62
CA ARG A 197 -15.42 -13.21 -16.89
C ARG A 197 -14.89 -14.30 -15.95
N PRO A 198 -13.65 -14.80 -16.12
CA PRO A 198 -13.08 -15.78 -15.21
C PRO A 198 -12.99 -15.21 -13.79
N GLY A 199 -13.13 -16.04 -12.75
CA GLY A 199 -13.00 -15.58 -11.36
C GLY A 199 -11.61 -15.01 -11.05
N LYS A 200 -11.50 -14.14 -10.03
CA LYS A 200 -10.22 -13.49 -9.65
C LYS A 200 -9.10 -14.52 -9.39
N LYS A 201 -9.42 -15.61 -8.70
CA LYS A 201 -8.51 -16.73 -8.39
C LYS A 201 -8.07 -17.49 -9.63
N GLN A 202 -8.98 -17.72 -10.58
CA GLN A 202 -8.67 -18.41 -11.83
C GLN A 202 -7.73 -17.58 -12.71
N ARG A 203 -7.96 -16.27 -12.82
CA ARG A 203 -7.03 -15.37 -13.53
C ARG A 203 -5.65 -15.36 -12.89
N ALA A 204 -5.58 -15.31 -11.56
CA ALA A 204 -4.33 -15.39 -10.81
C ALA A 204 -3.54 -16.67 -11.11
N ARG A 205 -4.22 -17.83 -11.07
CA ARG A 205 -3.60 -19.11 -11.41
C ARG A 205 -3.10 -19.15 -12.85
N HIS A 206 -3.92 -18.70 -13.81
CA HIS A 206 -3.54 -18.73 -15.23
C HIS A 206 -2.29 -17.87 -15.50
N ARG A 207 -2.25 -16.62 -15.03
CA ARG A 207 -1.04 -15.79 -15.20
C ARG A 207 0.16 -16.36 -14.44
N THR A 208 -0.06 -16.98 -13.28
CA THR A 208 1.05 -17.59 -12.52
C THR A 208 1.64 -18.74 -13.32
N ALA A 209 0.81 -19.59 -13.94
CA ALA A 209 1.28 -20.66 -14.81
C ALA A 209 2.07 -20.14 -16.03
N LEU A 210 1.60 -19.07 -16.69
CA LEU A 210 2.35 -18.44 -17.79
C LEU A 210 3.70 -17.87 -17.34
N TRP A 211 3.74 -17.31 -16.13
CA TRP A 211 4.96 -16.76 -15.55
C TRP A 211 5.94 -17.85 -15.10
N ASP A 212 5.44 -18.94 -14.52
CA ASP A 212 6.24 -20.10 -14.15
C ASP A 212 6.84 -20.77 -15.38
N ALA A 213 6.05 -20.95 -16.45
CA ALA A 213 6.53 -21.47 -17.73
C ALA A 213 7.59 -20.56 -18.38
N TRP A 214 7.47 -19.23 -18.21
CA TRP A 214 8.51 -18.29 -18.67
C TRP A 214 9.82 -18.45 -17.91
N LEU A 215 9.77 -18.74 -16.61
CA LEU A 215 10.96 -18.89 -15.76
C LEU A 215 11.46 -20.34 -15.66
N GLU A 216 10.83 -21.28 -16.36
CA GLU A 216 11.19 -22.69 -16.28
C GLU A 216 12.63 -22.91 -16.78
N GLY A 217 13.46 -23.54 -15.96
CA GLY A 217 14.89 -23.76 -16.26
C GLY A 217 15.76 -22.50 -16.27
N ALA A 218 15.22 -21.33 -15.91
CA ALA A 218 15.95 -20.07 -15.92
C ALA A 218 17.06 -20.02 -14.83
N PRO A 219 18.32 -19.69 -15.19
CA PRO A 219 19.39 -19.52 -14.21
C PRO A 219 19.19 -18.30 -13.32
N GLU A 220 19.92 -18.28 -12.20
CA GLU A 220 20.00 -17.14 -11.30
C GLU A 220 21.28 -16.34 -11.54
N HIS A 221 21.13 -15.03 -11.59
CA HIS A 221 22.19 -14.07 -11.83
C HIS A 221 22.30 -13.12 -10.64
N SER A 222 23.53 -12.79 -10.25
CA SER A 222 23.79 -11.84 -9.17
C SER A 222 24.24 -10.51 -9.76
N PHE A 223 23.64 -9.43 -9.28
CA PHE A 223 23.98 -8.07 -9.66
C PHE A 223 24.28 -7.25 -8.41
N ASP A 224 25.19 -6.30 -8.53
CA ASP A 224 25.37 -5.26 -7.53
C ASP A 224 24.36 -4.14 -7.79
N LEU A 225 23.46 -3.91 -6.84
CA LEU A 225 22.40 -2.92 -6.95
C LEU A 225 22.95 -1.49 -7.10
N ASP A 226 24.10 -1.19 -6.50
CA ASP A 226 24.70 0.15 -6.58
C ASP A 226 25.32 0.43 -7.96
N SER A 227 25.57 -0.61 -8.73
CA SER A 227 26.07 -0.52 -10.11
C SER A 227 24.97 -0.38 -11.16
N LEU A 228 23.69 -0.43 -10.75
CA LEU A 228 22.53 -0.46 -11.65
C LEU A 228 21.67 0.81 -11.52
N ALA A 229 21.29 1.40 -12.64
CA ALA A 229 20.27 2.45 -12.64
C ALA A 229 18.88 1.83 -12.42
N LEU A 230 18.08 2.41 -11.52
CA LEU A 230 16.73 1.93 -11.22
C LEU A 230 15.67 2.85 -11.83
N SER A 231 14.66 2.26 -12.47
CA SER A 231 13.55 2.99 -13.10
C SER A 231 12.20 2.39 -12.73
N GLY A 232 11.14 3.20 -12.86
CA GLY A 232 9.77 2.82 -12.50
C GLY A 232 9.42 3.20 -11.07
N THR A 233 8.96 2.22 -10.29
CA THR A 233 8.61 2.38 -8.87
C THR A 233 9.31 1.29 -8.02
N PRO A 234 10.65 1.26 -8.00
CA PRO A 234 11.40 0.30 -7.19
C PRO A 234 11.11 0.53 -5.69
N PRO A 235 11.13 -0.53 -4.86
CA PRO A 235 11.16 -0.36 -3.41
C PRO A 235 12.45 0.34 -2.96
N PRO A 236 12.48 0.90 -1.74
CA PRO A 236 13.71 1.35 -1.12
C PRO A 236 14.74 0.19 -1.02
N PRO A 237 16.03 0.41 -1.37
CA PRO A 237 17.07 -0.61 -1.28
C PRO A 237 17.29 -1.19 0.13
N ASP A 238 16.99 -0.40 1.16
CA ASP A 238 17.09 -0.76 2.58
C ASP A 238 15.93 -1.62 3.09
N VAL A 239 14.99 -2.01 2.21
CA VAL A 239 13.89 -2.92 2.54
C VAL A 239 13.92 -4.19 1.66
N PRO A 240 14.82 -5.14 1.93
CA PRO A 240 15.02 -6.34 1.11
C PRO A 240 13.76 -7.16 0.81
N ASP A 241 12.86 -7.28 1.79
CA ASP A 241 11.62 -8.06 1.66
C ASP A 241 10.64 -7.47 0.64
N ALA A 242 10.75 -6.18 0.35
CA ALA A 242 9.91 -5.51 -0.64
C ALA A 242 10.37 -5.82 -2.07
N TRP A 243 11.61 -6.29 -2.26
CA TRP A 243 12.18 -6.65 -3.55
C TRP A 243 11.86 -8.09 -3.95
N SER A 244 11.86 -9.03 -2.99
CA SER A 244 11.65 -10.45 -3.27
C SER A 244 10.31 -10.73 -3.97
N GLY A 245 10.39 -11.52 -5.04
CA GLY A 245 9.30 -11.91 -5.92
C GLY A 245 8.90 -10.85 -6.95
N ARG A 246 9.55 -9.67 -7.02
CA ARG A 246 9.19 -8.65 -8.01
C ARG A 246 9.63 -9.04 -9.41
N GLN A 247 8.78 -8.72 -10.40
CA GLN A 247 9.19 -8.74 -11.79
C GLN A 247 10.14 -7.57 -12.06
N VAL A 248 11.20 -7.87 -12.82
CA VAL A 248 12.23 -6.90 -13.19
C VAL A 248 12.56 -6.99 -14.67
N GLY A 249 12.45 -5.87 -15.36
CA GLY A 249 12.95 -5.74 -16.73
C GLY A 249 14.45 -5.46 -16.69
N LEU A 250 15.23 -6.29 -17.39
CA LEU A 250 16.67 -6.10 -17.55
C LEU A 250 16.90 -5.18 -18.75
N LEU A 251 17.65 -4.10 -18.54
CA LEU A 251 17.88 -3.09 -19.56
C LEU A 251 19.38 -2.88 -19.82
N ARG A 252 19.70 -2.52 -21.06
CA ARG A 252 21.02 -2.05 -21.50
C ARG A 252 20.85 -0.82 -22.40
N GLY A 253 21.43 0.31 -22.00
CA GLY A 253 21.30 1.56 -22.77
C GLY A 253 19.85 1.95 -23.06
N GLY A 254 18.94 1.66 -22.11
CA GLY A 254 17.49 1.90 -22.26
C GLY A 254 16.72 0.88 -23.12
N ARG A 255 17.40 -0.14 -23.71
CA ARG A 255 16.76 -1.22 -24.46
C ARG A 255 16.50 -2.43 -23.57
N THR A 256 15.39 -3.12 -23.79
CA THR A 256 15.08 -4.38 -23.12
C THR A 256 16.02 -5.49 -23.58
N THR A 257 16.67 -6.15 -22.62
CA THR A 257 17.49 -7.35 -22.86
C THR A 257 16.90 -8.59 -22.21
N GLY A 258 16.07 -8.43 -21.16
CA GLY A 258 15.47 -9.56 -20.46
C GLY A 258 14.31 -9.17 -19.54
N LEU A 259 13.64 -10.18 -18.99
CA LEU A 259 12.60 -10.04 -17.97
C LEU A 259 12.70 -11.20 -16.99
N GLY A 260 12.86 -10.89 -15.71
CA GLY A 260 13.07 -11.87 -14.65
C GLY A 260 12.29 -11.60 -13.37
N GLU A 261 12.58 -12.40 -12.36
CA GLU A 261 12.05 -12.31 -11.00
C GLU A 261 13.17 -12.11 -10.00
N VAL A 262 13.03 -11.15 -9.09
CA VAL A 262 13.95 -11.02 -7.95
C VAL A 262 13.75 -12.20 -7.00
N VAL A 263 14.79 -13.00 -6.80
CA VAL A 263 14.80 -14.08 -5.82
C VAL A 263 15.02 -13.50 -4.43
N ALA A 264 16.07 -12.69 -4.26
CA ALA A 264 16.41 -12.05 -3.00
C ALA A 264 17.28 -10.81 -3.21
N LEU A 265 17.24 -9.89 -2.25
CA LEU A 265 18.23 -8.83 -2.06
C LEU A 265 18.95 -9.12 -0.74
N ARG A 266 20.29 -9.25 -0.77
CA ARG A 266 21.13 -9.43 0.44
C ARG A 266 22.20 -8.36 0.46
N GLY A 267 22.15 -7.46 1.44
CA GLY A 267 22.95 -6.24 1.41
C GLY A 267 22.65 -5.46 0.14
N ARG A 268 23.66 -5.26 -0.71
CA ARG A 268 23.51 -4.63 -2.05
C ARG A 268 23.49 -5.63 -3.20
N THR A 269 23.62 -6.93 -2.93
CA THR A 269 23.62 -7.96 -3.98
C THR A 269 22.20 -8.44 -4.26
N LEU A 270 21.73 -8.15 -5.48
CA LEU A 270 20.43 -8.56 -6.00
C LEU A 270 20.55 -9.85 -6.79
N ARG A 271 19.84 -10.90 -6.38
CA ARG A 271 19.71 -12.16 -7.13
C ARG A 271 18.44 -12.14 -7.96
N ILE A 272 18.58 -12.30 -9.26
CA ILE A 272 17.48 -12.32 -10.22
C ILE A 272 17.48 -13.65 -10.96
N ARG A 273 16.32 -14.31 -11.02
CA ARG A 273 16.08 -15.45 -11.90
C ARG A 273 15.53 -14.94 -13.22
N ALA A 274 16.22 -15.19 -14.32
CA ALA A 274 15.80 -14.73 -15.65
C ALA A 274 16.23 -15.75 -16.72
N PRO A 275 15.41 -15.98 -17.77
CA PRO A 275 15.86 -16.71 -18.95
C PRO A 275 17.06 -16.02 -19.60
N ALA A 276 17.73 -16.70 -20.53
CA ALA A 276 18.86 -16.12 -21.26
C ALA A 276 18.54 -14.71 -21.80
N PHE A 277 19.43 -13.76 -21.54
CA PHE A 277 19.29 -12.36 -21.92
C PHE A 277 20.58 -11.84 -22.57
N ASP A 278 20.44 -10.87 -23.46
CA ASP A 278 21.56 -10.40 -24.27
C ASP A 278 22.45 -9.38 -23.55
N GLY A 279 23.69 -9.78 -23.29
CA GLY A 279 24.77 -8.89 -22.89
C GLY A 279 24.70 -8.38 -21.44
N ARG A 280 25.45 -7.30 -21.18
CA ARG A 280 25.58 -6.69 -19.85
C ARG A 280 24.35 -5.85 -19.52
N VAL A 281 23.83 -5.98 -18.30
CA VAL A 281 22.73 -5.16 -17.76
C VAL A 281 23.32 -3.93 -17.07
N ASP A 282 22.79 -2.75 -17.37
CA ASP A 282 23.18 -1.46 -16.74
C ASP A 282 22.02 -0.79 -15.99
N ALA A 283 20.77 -1.24 -16.22
CA ALA A 283 19.60 -0.70 -15.57
C ALA A 283 18.51 -1.76 -15.35
N LEU A 284 17.66 -1.51 -14.35
CA LEU A 284 16.48 -2.31 -14.04
C LEU A 284 15.20 -1.48 -14.12
N LEU A 285 14.18 -2.05 -14.74
CA LEU A 285 12.80 -1.58 -14.61
C LEU A 285 12.11 -2.39 -13.51
N VAL A 286 11.65 -1.71 -12.46
CA VAL A 286 10.94 -2.35 -11.35
C VAL A 286 9.62 -1.63 -11.12
N ARG A 287 8.50 -2.37 -11.13
CA ARG A 287 7.18 -1.81 -10.77
C ARG A 287 6.46 -2.78 -9.83
N ASP A 288 5.13 -2.84 -9.89
CA ASP A 288 4.30 -3.47 -8.87
C ASP A 288 3.85 -4.90 -9.22
N ALA A 289 4.34 -5.56 -10.26
CA ALA A 289 4.09 -7.00 -10.41
C ALA A 289 5.01 -7.81 -9.48
N ARG A 290 4.41 -8.71 -8.67
CA ARG A 290 5.12 -9.50 -7.67
C ARG A 290 4.48 -10.86 -7.45
N ARG A 291 5.31 -11.89 -7.29
CA ARG A 291 4.91 -13.16 -6.71
C ARG A 291 4.67 -13.01 -5.21
N THR A 292 3.42 -13.22 -4.78
CA THR A 292 3.03 -13.14 -3.38
C THR A 292 3.33 -14.44 -2.63
N ALA A 293 3.26 -14.41 -1.29
CA ALA A 293 3.58 -15.55 -0.43
C ALA A 293 2.71 -16.80 -0.66
N ASP A 294 1.55 -16.65 -1.31
CA ASP A 294 0.70 -17.74 -1.78
C ASP A 294 1.16 -18.35 -3.12
N GLY A 295 2.35 -17.97 -3.59
CA GLY A 295 2.97 -18.43 -4.84
C GLY A 295 2.38 -17.79 -6.10
N CYS A 296 1.32 -16.99 -5.99
CA CYS A 296 0.62 -16.41 -7.12
C CYS A 296 1.27 -15.10 -7.58
N LEU A 297 1.33 -14.87 -8.90
CA LEU A 297 1.69 -13.58 -9.46
C LEU A 297 0.54 -12.59 -9.26
N ASN A 298 0.78 -11.47 -8.58
CA ASN A 298 -0.21 -10.44 -8.23
C ASN A 298 0.40 -9.03 -8.27
N THR A 299 -0.43 -8.01 -8.07
CA THR A 299 0.03 -6.64 -7.90
C THR A 299 0.50 -6.45 -6.45
N ALA A 300 1.79 -6.16 -6.27
CA ALA A 300 2.38 -5.69 -5.03
C ALA A 300 1.65 -4.44 -4.55
N THR A 301 1.28 -4.46 -3.28
CA THR A 301 0.88 -3.23 -2.59
C THR A 301 2.06 -2.24 -2.68
N PRO A 302 1.84 -1.00 -3.15
CA PRO A 302 2.88 0.03 -3.13
C PRO A 302 3.59 0.09 -1.77
N PHE A 303 4.88 0.40 -1.77
CA PHE A 303 5.56 0.72 -0.52
C PHE A 303 4.88 1.95 0.09
N GLY A 304 4.43 1.86 1.35
CA GLY A 304 3.56 2.85 1.99
C GLY A 304 2.05 2.61 1.84
N SER A 305 1.61 1.58 1.08
CA SER A 305 0.19 1.28 0.90
C SER A 305 -0.37 0.25 1.88
N THR A 306 0.18 0.15 3.10
CA THR A 306 -0.60 -0.36 4.22
C THR A 306 -1.74 0.64 4.37
N THR A 307 -2.80 0.39 3.61
CA THR A 307 -3.86 1.36 3.35
C THR A 307 -4.42 1.68 4.72
N ALA A 308 -4.23 2.92 5.16
CA ALA A 308 -5.13 3.46 6.14
C ALA A 308 -6.53 3.30 5.55
N ALA A 309 -7.29 2.37 6.11
CA ALA A 309 -8.57 1.93 5.56
C ALA A 309 -9.62 2.24 6.60
N PHE A 310 -10.67 2.93 6.20
CA PHE A 310 -11.88 3.11 7.00
C PHE A 310 -12.53 1.73 7.19
N LEU A 311 -12.52 1.20 8.42
CA LEU A 311 -13.04 -0.14 8.73
C LEU A 311 -14.47 -0.09 9.31
N PRO A 312 -15.23 -1.21 9.27
CA PRO A 312 -16.59 -1.31 9.80
C PRO A 312 -16.66 -1.25 11.36
N PRO A 313 -17.86 -1.05 11.94
CA PRO A 313 -18.09 -0.38 13.24
C PRO A 313 -17.74 -1.14 14.52
N ASP A 314 -17.46 -2.44 14.46
CA ASP A 314 -17.68 -3.35 15.58
C ASP A 314 -16.68 -3.19 16.74
N VAL A 315 -15.67 -2.33 16.55
CA VAL A 315 -14.53 -2.11 17.45
C VAL A 315 -14.18 -0.62 17.60
N LEU A 316 -14.87 0.26 16.86
CA LEU A 316 -14.57 1.68 16.73
C LEU A 316 -15.34 2.55 17.74
N PRO A 317 -14.86 3.79 18.02
CA PRO A 317 -15.64 4.80 18.71
C PRO A 317 -17.04 4.95 18.05
N TYR A 318 -18.08 5.19 18.85
CA TYR A 318 -19.47 5.30 18.41
C TYR A 318 -19.59 6.22 17.18
N ARG A 319 -20.42 5.84 16.19
CA ARG A 319 -20.86 6.78 15.15
C ARG A 319 -21.84 7.76 15.79
N GLY A 320 -21.31 8.79 16.47
CA GLY A 320 -22.09 9.99 16.77
C GLY A 320 -22.65 10.59 15.48
N GLU A 321 -23.82 11.20 15.58
CA GLU A 321 -24.67 11.69 14.47
C GLU A 321 -24.04 12.83 13.65
N SER A 322 -23.03 13.52 14.20
CA SER A 322 -22.35 14.60 13.49
C SER A 322 -21.24 14.07 12.56
N GLU A 323 -21.45 14.22 11.25
CA GLU A 323 -20.41 14.08 10.21
C GLU A 323 -19.55 15.36 10.06
N ALA A 324 -19.85 16.44 10.81
CA ALA A 324 -19.19 17.75 10.68
C ALA A 324 -17.68 17.70 10.96
N GLU A 325 -17.27 16.80 11.85
CA GLU A 325 -15.88 16.54 12.25
C GLU A 325 -15.01 15.88 11.15
N GLY A 326 -15.64 15.49 10.03
CA GLY A 326 -14.96 14.97 8.85
C GLY A 326 -14.56 13.49 8.93
N PRO A 327 -13.81 13.01 7.93
CA PRO A 327 -13.39 11.62 7.84
C PRO A 327 -12.47 11.20 8.99
N ARG A 328 -12.57 9.93 9.39
CA ARG A 328 -11.82 9.34 10.51
C ARG A 328 -10.74 8.37 10.03
N PRO A 329 -9.50 8.84 9.81
CA PRO A 329 -8.43 7.97 9.37
C PRO A 329 -8.12 6.87 10.37
N VAL A 330 -7.81 5.68 9.85
CA VAL A 330 -7.36 4.52 10.63
C VAL A 330 -6.07 3.98 10.03
N ALA A 331 -4.99 3.96 10.79
CA ALA A 331 -3.72 3.40 10.37
C ALA A 331 -3.45 2.03 11.01
N ARG A 332 -3.00 1.06 10.23
CA ARG A 332 -2.58 -0.26 10.74
C ARG A 332 -1.07 -0.30 10.91
N LEU A 333 -0.61 -0.53 12.15
CA LEU A 333 0.80 -0.50 12.51
C LEU A 333 1.40 -1.89 12.75
N GLY A 334 0.73 -2.93 12.24
CA GLY A 334 1.07 -4.33 12.47
C GLY A 334 0.60 -4.83 13.84
N ILE A 335 1.14 -4.26 14.92
CA ILE A 335 0.81 -4.67 16.30
C ILE A 335 -0.37 -3.90 16.90
N ALA A 336 -0.67 -2.76 16.30
CA ALA A 336 -1.67 -1.82 16.76
C ALA A 336 -2.50 -1.27 15.59
N ASP A 337 -3.70 -0.82 15.90
CA ASP A 337 -4.52 0.00 15.01
C ASP A 337 -4.66 1.38 15.64
N ALA A 338 -4.34 2.44 14.90
CA ALA A 338 -4.43 3.83 15.35
C ALA A 338 -5.62 4.52 14.65
N VAL A 339 -6.50 5.15 15.42
CA VAL A 339 -7.77 5.73 14.95
C VAL A 339 -7.88 7.16 15.45
N LEU A 340 -8.09 8.11 14.54
CA LEU A 340 -8.43 9.48 14.93
C LEU A 340 -9.92 9.53 15.29
N VAL A 341 -10.22 9.66 16.58
CA VAL A 341 -11.55 9.41 17.15
C VAL A 341 -12.56 10.45 16.66
N ASN A 342 -12.17 11.72 16.69
CA ASN A 342 -13.01 12.87 16.36
C ASN A 342 -12.83 13.37 14.94
N GLY A 343 -12.34 12.53 14.03
CA GLY A 343 -12.15 12.93 12.63
C GLY A 343 -11.06 13.99 12.45
N VAL A 344 -10.90 14.43 11.20
CA VAL A 344 -9.80 15.31 10.78
C VAL A 344 -10.02 16.79 11.15
N GLY A 345 -11.25 17.20 11.46
CA GLY A 345 -11.57 18.56 11.88
C GLY A 345 -12.05 18.68 13.33
N GLY A 346 -12.09 17.58 14.08
CA GLY A 346 -12.48 17.58 15.50
C GLY A 346 -11.28 17.65 16.45
N ASP A 347 -11.61 17.73 17.74
CA ASP A 347 -10.65 17.83 18.84
C ASP A 347 -9.64 16.67 18.82
N PRO A 348 -8.32 16.94 18.93
CA PRO A 348 -7.29 15.92 18.83
C PRO A 348 -7.45 14.77 19.83
N LEU A 349 -7.62 13.57 19.30
CA LEU A 349 -7.74 12.34 20.07
C LEU A 349 -7.40 11.15 19.18
N LEU A 350 -6.18 10.66 19.28
CA LEU A 350 -5.73 9.45 18.58
C LEU A 350 -5.80 8.24 19.52
N HIS A 351 -6.67 7.28 19.20
CA HIS A 351 -6.77 6.02 19.93
C HIS A 351 -5.91 4.95 19.26
N LEU A 352 -4.89 4.48 19.97
CA LEU A 352 -4.03 3.38 19.53
C LEU A 352 -4.37 2.10 20.30
N ARG A 353 -4.96 1.12 19.62
CA ARG A 353 -5.37 -0.16 20.19
C ARG A 353 -4.37 -1.26 19.84
N LEU A 354 -3.79 -1.92 20.85
CA LEU A 354 -2.92 -3.06 20.64
C LEU A 354 -3.76 -4.30 20.28
N ARG A 355 -3.47 -4.97 19.15
CA ARG A 355 -4.34 -6.03 18.60
C ARG A 355 -4.33 -7.33 19.40
N GLN A 356 -3.22 -7.61 20.08
CA GLN A 356 -3.00 -8.86 20.84
C GLN A 356 -3.09 -8.66 22.35
N GLN A 357 -3.44 -7.45 22.79
CA GLN A 357 -3.60 -7.11 24.20
C GLN A 357 -4.94 -6.40 24.36
N ARG A 358 -5.61 -6.57 25.50
CA ARG A 358 -6.78 -5.73 25.83
C ARG A 358 -6.31 -4.38 26.39
N ARG A 359 -5.43 -3.71 25.63
CA ARG A 359 -4.70 -2.50 26.05
C ARG A 359 -4.79 -1.42 24.98
N SER A 360 -5.06 -0.20 25.42
CA SER A 360 -5.18 0.99 24.58
C SER A 360 -4.22 2.07 25.07
N LEU A 361 -3.68 2.84 24.14
CA LEU A 361 -2.97 4.09 24.40
C LEU A 361 -3.78 5.24 23.77
N LEU A 362 -3.75 6.41 24.38
CA LEU A 362 -4.36 7.62 23.83
C LEU A 362 -3.27 8.68 23.60
N PHE A 363 -3.34 9.39 22.47
CA PHE A 363 -2.58 10.61 22.25
C PHE A 363 -3.56 11.77 22.19
N ASP A 364 -3.35 12.74 23.06
CA ASP A 364 -4.30 13.74 23.52
C ASP A 364 -5.61 13.16 24.08
N LEU A 365 -6.39 14.04 24.69
CA LEU A 365 -7.69 13.80 25.29
C LEU A 365 -8.67 14.90 24.88
N GLY A 366 -8.88 15.09 23.57
CA GLY A 366 -10.02 15.85 23.08
C GLY A 366 -11.37 15.22 23.43
N THR A 367 -12.45 15.76 22.85
CA THR A 367 -13.82 15.35 23.18
C THR A 367 -14.00 13.81 23.15
N PRO A 368 -14.40 13.17 24.27
CA PRO A 368 -14.45 11.71 24.38
C PRO A 368 -15.80 11.13 23.97
N ALA A 369 -16.69 11.92 23.34
CA ALA A 369 -18.09 11.57 23.08
C ALA A 369 -18.28 10.24 22.33
N ARG A 370 -17.28 9.83 21.56
CA ARG A 370 -17.30 8.59 20.78
C ARG A 370 -16.64 7.41 21.53
N LEU A 371 -15.96 7.62 22.65
CA LEU A 371 -15.31 6.55 23.43
C LEU A 371 -16.23 6.00 24.54
N PRO A 372 -16.59 4.70 24.51
CA PRO A 372 -17.39 4.12 25.58
C PRO A 372 -16.54 3.91 26.84
N ALA A 373 -17.17 3.98 28.02
CA ALA A 373 -16.50 3.86 29.33
C ALA A 373 -15.62 2.60 29.45
N ARG A 374 -16.01 1.48 28.84
CA ARG A 374 -15.21 0.23 28.82
C ARG A 374 -13.82 0.39 28.19
N ILE A 375 -13.62 1.38 27.32
CA ILE A 375 -12.29 1.67 26.76
C ILE A 375 -11.42 2.35 27.80
N ALA A 376 -11.96 3.24 28.63
CA ALA A 376 -11.23 3.90 29.71
C ALA A 376 -10.55 2.90 30.66
N HIS A 377 -11.18 1.75 30.91
CA HIS A 377 -10.60 0.65 31.71
C HIS A 377 -9.40 -0.05 31.04
N GLN A 378 -9.33 0.01 29.71
CA GLN A 378 -8.26 -0.60 28.91
C GLN A 378 -7.13 0.38 28.58
N VAL A 379 -7.35 1.68 28.81
CA VAL A 379 -6.31 2.70 28.62
C VAL A 379 -5.25 2.50 29.69
N SER A 380 -4.02 2.21 29.30
CA SER A 380 -2.90 2.11 30.25
C SER A 380 -2.09 3.39 30.31
N ASP A 381 -1.98 4.08 29.17
CA ASP A 381 -1.11 5.22 28.96
C ASP A 381 -1.80 6.29 28.11
N VAL A 382 -1.62 7.54 28.50
CA VAL A 382 -2.09 8.72 27.77
C VAL A 382 -0.90 9.64 27.53
N PHE A 383 -0.76 10.16 26.31
CA PHE A 383 0.29 11.07 25.91
C PHE A 383 -0.33 12.41 25.51
N ILE A 384 -0.22 13.41 26.37
CA ILE A 384 -0.80 14.75 26.20
C ILE A 384 0.25 15.65 25.56
N SER A 385 -0.03 16.16 24.37
CA SER A 385 0.86 17.09 23.66
C SER A 385 1.00 18.40 24.43
N HIS A 386 -0.13 18.95 24.88
CA HIS A 386 -0.25 20.13 25.73
C HIS A 386 -1.67 20.24 26.32
N THR A 387 -1.92 21.25 27.15
CA THR A 387 -3.12 21.34 27.99
C THR A 387 -4.13 22.39 27.53
N HIS A 388 -4.20 22.71 26.23
CA HIS A 388 -5.36 23.42 25.71
C HIS A 388 -6.62 22.57 25.87
N ILE A 389 -7.78 23.23 25.93
CA ILE A 389 -9.05 22.58 26.33
C ILE A 389 -9.44 21.44 25.38
N ASP A 390 -9.19 21.58 24.09
CA ASP A 390 -9.44 20.58 23.05
C ASP A 390 -8.43 19.42 23.06
N HIS A 391 -7.38 19.48 23.88
CA HIS A 391 -6.43 18.38 24.09
C HIS A 391 -6.57 17.70 25.46
N ILE A 392 -7.29 18.30 26.42
CA ILE A 392 -7.39 17.79 27.79
C ILE A 392 -8.82 17.59 28.32
N SER A 393 -9.85 18.14 27.65
CA SER A 393 -11.25 18.08 28.11
C SER A 393 -11.76 16.65 28.37
N GLY A 394 -11.26 15.66 27.63
CA GLY A 394 -11.56 14.24 27.81
C GLY A 394 -11.06 13.62 29.11
N PHE A 395 -10.23 14.33 29.88
CA PHE A 395 -9.74 13.83 31.17
C PHE A 395 -10.86 13.56 32.18
N LEU A 396 -11.90 14.40 32.22
CA LEU A 396 -13.04 14.18 33.13
C LEU A 396 -13.80 12.89 32.81
N TRP A 397 -13.89 12.51 31.53
CA TRP A 397 -14.43 11.22 31.13
C TRP A 397 -13.56 10.06 31.61
N LEU A 398 -12.24 10.17 31.46
CA LEU A 398 -11.29 9.15 31.92
C LEU A 398 -11.37 8.97 33.43
N LEU A 399 -11.35 10.09 34.17
CA LEU A 399 -11.50 10.17 35.62
C LEU A 399 -12.78 9.51 36.11
N ARG A 400 -13.94 9.92 35.58
CA ARG A 400 -15.24 9.35 35.95
C ARG A 400 -15.33 7.85 35.61
N SER A 401 -14.84 7.46 34.43
CA SER A 401 -14.98 6.09 33.95
C SER A 401 -14.12 5.09 34.72
N ARG A 402 -13.07 5.55 35.42
CA ARG A 402 -12.13 4.71 36.17
C ARG A 402 -12.36 4.72 37.68
N ILE A 403 -13.53 5.14 38.16
CA ILE A 403 -13.90 4.99 39.58
C ILE A 403 -13.99 3.50 39.92
N GLY A 404 -13.28 3.08 40.96
CA GLY A 404 -13.17 1.68 41.41
C GLY A 404 -11.74 1.13 41.31
N ALA A 405 -11.59 -0.17 41.59
CA ALA A 405 -10.30 -0.86 41.65
C ALA A 405 -9.68 -1.11 40.26
N PHE A 406 -8.99 -0.10 39.72
CA PHE A 406 -8.18 -0.21 38.50
C PHE A 406 -6.71 0.12 38.78
N PRO A 407 -5.76 -0.48 38.03
CA PRO A 407 -4.37 -0.04 38.06
C PRO A 407 -4.24 1.46 37.73
N PRO A 408 -3.20 2.14 38.23
CA PRO A 408 -2.95 3.53 37.86
C PRO A 408 -2.82 3.68 36.34
N CYS A 409 -3.44 4.73 35.79
CA CYS A 409 -3.22 5.11 34.40
C CYS A 409 -2.01 6.05 34.34
N ARG A 410 -1.06 5.77 33.45
CA ARG A 410 0.11 6.64 33.26
C ARG A 410 -0.23 7.77 32.29
N LEU A 411 0.14 9.00 32.59
CA LEU A 411 -0.02 10.15 31.72
C LEU A 411 1.33 10.81 31.50
N TYR A 412 1.64 11.16 30.26
CA TYR A 412 2.87 11.84 29.89
C TYR A 412 2.54 13.17 29.24
N GLY A 413 3.28 14.24 29.53
CA GLY A 413 3.06 15.51 28.85
C GLY A 413 4.10 16.57 29.16
N PRO A 414 3.88 17.82 28.73
CA PRO A 414 4.79 18.92 29.00
C PRO A 414 4.73 19.35 30.48
N PRO A 415 5.66 20.23 30.90
CA PRO A 415 5.66 20.77 32.26
C PRO A 415 4.34 21.49 32.58
N GLY A 416 3.82 21.30 33.80
CA GLY A 416 2.54 21.86 34.25
C GLY A 416 1.32 20.95 34.01
N LEU A 417 1.49 19.81 33.33
CA LEU A 417 0.42 18.81 33.19
C LEU A 417 -0.09 18.35 34.56
N THR A 418 0.80 18.07 35.52
CA THR A 418 0.41 17.59 36.85
C THR A 418 -0.48 18.60 37.58
N ASP A 419 -0.13 19.89 37.52
CA ASP A 419 -0.90 20.95 38.18
C ASP A 419 -2.31 21.08 37.58
N ASN A 420 -2.41 21.02 36.25
CA ASN A 420 -3.69 21.09 35.55
C ASN A 420 -4.61 19.90 35.90
N LEU A 421 -4.05 18.68 35.91
CA LEU A 421 -4.80 17.48 36.27
C LEU A 421 -5.22 17.48 37.75
N GLU A 422 -4.33 17.90 38.63
CA GLU A 422 -4.63 18.06 40.05
C GLU A 422 -5.76 19.08 40.27
N GLY A 423 -5.73 20.21 39.56
CA GLY A 423 -6.81 21.20 39.57
C GLY A 423 -8.16 20.61 39.14
N LEU A 424 -8.20 19.85 38.04
CA LEU A 424 -9.42 19.18 37.55
C LEU A 424 -9.95 18.15 38.56
N ILE A 425 -9.07 17.41 39.25
CA ILE A 425 -9.45 16.45 40.29
C ILE A 425 -9.99 17.18 41.52
N ARG A 426 -9.29 18.23 41.98
CA ARG A 426 -9.66 19.02 43.17
C ARG A 426 -10.95 19.81 42.98
N GLY A 427 -11.31 20.13 41.74
CA GLY A 427 -12.59 20.78 41.41
C GLY A 427 -13.83 19.91 41.65
N ILE A 428 -13.66 18.61 41.97
CA ILE A 428 -14.74 17.67 42.26
C ILE A 428 -14.77 17.35 43.76
N HIS A 429 -15.96 17.28 44.34
CA HIS A 429 -16.15 16.85 45.73
C HIS A 429 -16.13 15.32 45.85
N TRP A 430 -15.26 14.77 46.68
CA TRP A 430 -14.98 13.32 46.80
C TRP A 430 -15.31 12.75 48.19
N ASP A 431 -16.58 12.75 48.60
CA ASP A 431 -17.02 12.23 49.91
C ASP A 431 -17.27 10.71 49.96
N ARG A 432 -17.35 10.05 48.79
CA ARG A 432 -17.84 8.65 48.71
C ARG A 432 -16.85 7.65 48.12
N VAL A 433 -15.70 8.10 47.62
CA VAL A 433 -14.77 7.23 46.87
C VAL A 433 -13.77 6.50 47.78
N GLY A 434 -13.48 7.04 48.97
CA GLY A 434 -12.49 6.47 49.90
C GLY A 434 -11.15 6.16 49.20
N ASP A 435 -10.59 4.98 49.47
CA ASP A 435 -9.34 4.51 48.84
C ASP A 435 -9.50 3.96 47.42
N GLU A 436 -10.74 3.88 46.92
CA GLU A 436 -11.13 3.43 45.56
C GLU A 436 -11.11 4.57 44.53
N GLY A 437 -10.56 5.72 44.92
CA GLY A 437 -10.35 6.85 44.02
C GLY A 437 -9.44 6.51 42.84
N PRO A 438 -9.79 6.90 41.59
CA PRO A 438 -8.93 6.75 40.43
C PRO A 438 -7.50 7.26 40.67
N ARG A 439 -6.51 6.46 40.28
CA ARG A 439 -5.08 6.75 40.44
C ARG A 439 -4.43 7.07 39.09
N PHE A 440 -3.59 8.09 39.08
CA PHE A 440 -2.86 8.53 37.91
C PHE A 440 -1.39 8.71 38.24
N GLU A 441 -0.52 8.22 37.37
CA GLU A 441 0.92 8.46 37.43
C GLU A 441 1.27 9.42 36.31
N VAL A 442 1.54 10.67 36.65
CA VAL A 442 1.74 11.77 35.70
C VAL A 442 3.23 12.04 35.59
N THR A 443 3.79 11.91 34.40
CA THR A 443 5.19 12.15 34.10
C THR A 443 5.33 13.35 33.17
N GLU A 444 6.08 14.36 33.60
CA GLU A 444 6.34 15.56 32.81
C GLU A 444 7.72 15.49 32.16
N LEU A 445 7.80 15.80 30.85
CA LEU A 445 9.07 15.97 30.16
C LEU A 445 9.56 17.42 30.32
N GLN A 446 10.54 17.61 31.20
CA GLN A 446 11.18 18.89 31.51
C GLN A 446 12.58 18.95 30.89
N GLY A 447 12.67 19.43 29.64
CA GLY A 447 13.91 19.38 28.88
C GLY A 447 14.32 17.93 28.58
N GLU A 448 15.41 17.48 29.20
CA GLU A 448 15.91 16.09 29.08
C GLU A 448 15.60 15.23 30.31
N ARG A 449 14.70 15.68 31.20
CA ARG A 449 14.32 14.95 32.42
C ARG A 449 12.85 14.60 32.43
N LEU A 450 12.53 13.46 33.03
CA LEU A 450 11.19 13.03 33.34
C LEU A 450 10.99 13.12 34.84
N VAL A 451 10.01 13.91 35.26
CA VAL A 451 9.61 14.03 36.67
C VAL A 451 8.24 13.40 36.81
N SER A 452 8.12 12.39 37.69
CA SER A 452 6.90 11.59 37.83
C SER A 452 6.22 11.83 39.17
N PHE A 453 4.90 11.98 39.13
CA PHE A 453 4.04 12.23 40.28
C PHE A 453 2.88 11.23 40.31
N ARG A 454 2.35 10.93 41.48
CA ARG A 454 1.09 10.23 41.64
C ARG A 454 0.00 11.17 42.13
N LEU A 455 -1.14 11.11 41.45
CA LEU A 455 -2.38 11.78 41.82
C LEU A 455 -3.45 10.71 42.14
N GLN A 456 -4.25 10.95 43.17
CA GLN A 456 -5.38 10.09 43.50
C GLN A 456 -6.60 10.93 43.86
N ALA A 457 -7.72 10.69 43.16
CA ALA A 457 -8.99 11.31 43.50
C ALA A 457 -9.41 10.93 44.92
N GLY A 458 -9.93 11.91 45.69
CA GLY A 458 -10.26 11.73 47.10
C GLY A 458 -9.07 11.84 48.06
N ARG A 459 -7.83 12.01 47.58
CA ARG A 459 -6.66 12.31 48.42
C ARG A 459 -6.10 13.69 48.07
N SER A 460 -5.66 14.40 49.10
CA SER A 460 -5.08 15.74 48.96
C SER A 460 -3.60 15.65 48.62
N GLY A 461 -3.18 16.41 47.60
CA GLY A 461 -1.77 16.53 47.21
C GLY A 461 -1.30 15.49 46.19
N ARG A 462 -0.03 15.63 45.83
CA ARG A 462 0.69 14.74 44.92
C ARG A 462 1.85 14.07 45.63
N GLU A 463 2.12 12.81 45.29
CA GLU A 463 3.31 12.08 45.71
C GLU A 463 4.36 12.16 44.60
N VAL A 464 5.62 12.49 44.92
CA VAL A 464 6.72 12.42 43.95
C VAL A 464 7.17 10.97 43.85
N LEU A 465 7.26 10.43 42.64
CA LEU A 465 7.61 9.03 42.40
C LEU A 465 9.08 8.86 42.00
N ASP A 466 9.52 9.57 40.97
CA ASP A 466 10.84 9.37 40.36
C ASP A 466 11.26 10.59 39.53
N GLU A 467 12.57 10.79 39.39
CA GLU A 467 13.19 11.71 38.45
C GLU A 467 14.29 10.98 37.67
N ARG A 468 14.18 10.95 36.34
CA ARG A 468 15.14 10.26 35.48
C ARG A 468 15.45 11.02 34.20
N LEU A 469 16.62 10.76 33.60
CA LEU A 469 16.96 11.29 32.29
C LEU A 469 16.11 10.63 31.19
N ALA A 470 15.59 11.44 30.27
CA ALA A 470 14.95 11.01 29.03
C ALA A 470 15.97 11.02 27.88
N ALA A 471 16.90 10.06 27.90
CA ALA A 471 17.81 9.85 26.78
C ALA A 471 17.01 9.71 25.47
N ASP A 472 17.36 10.50 24.46
CA ASP A 472 16.67 10.59 23.17
C ASP A 472 15.13 10.81 23.27
N GLY A 473 14.67 11.46 24.34
CA GLY A 473 13.26 11.73 24.56
C GLY A 473 12.42 10.48 24.88
N LEU A 474 13.03 9.40 25.37
CA LEU A 474 12.34 8.16 25.71
C LEU A 474 11.39 8.33 26.91
N LEU A 475 10.08 8.28 26.65
CA LEU A 475 9.04 8.39 27.67
C LEU A 475 8.69 7.03 28.29
N LEU A 476 8.50 6.03 27.44
CA LEU A 476 8.05 4.71 27.85
C LEU A 476 8.79 3.64 27.02
N GLU A 477 9.32 2.64 27.70
CA GLU A 477 9.91 1.46 27.08
C GLU A 477 9.23 0.19 27.61
N GLU A 478 8.74 -0.63 26.68
CA GLU A 478 8.04 -1.87 26.96
C GLU A 478 8.60 -2.96 26.04
N ALA A 479 8.45 -4.24 26.41
CA ALA A 479 8.97 -5.35 25.59
C ALA A 479 8.43 -5.39 24.16
N ALA A 480 7.25 -4.79 23.91
CA ALA A 480 6.58 -4.83 22.61
C ALA A 480 6.70 -3.52 21.81
N PHE A 481 7.03 -2.40 22.44
CA PHE A 481 7.12 -1.07 21.82
C PHE A 481 7.80 -0.07 22.74
N ARG A 482 8.21 1.07 22.19
CA ARG A 482 8.61 2.25 22.97
C ARG A 482 7.90 3.50 22.45
N VAL A 483 7.81 4.51 23.31
CA VAL A 483 7.27 5.84 22.96
C VAL A 483 8.33 6.89 23.29
N ARG A 484 8.66 7.71 22.29
CA ARG A 484 9.57 8.85 22.41
C ARG A 484 8.83 10.16 22.17
N ALA A 485 9.36 11.26 22.67
CA ALA A 485 8.84 12.58 22.41
C ALA A 485 9.94 13.61 22.14
N ILE A 486 9.56 14.68 21.47
CA ILE A 486 10.35 15.91 21.35
C ILE A 486 9.47 17.10 21.72
N THR A 487 10.09 18.17 22.22
CA THR A 487 9.40 19.44 22.50
C THR A 487 9.49 20.37 21.31
N LEU A 488 8.32 20.84 20.85
CA LEU A 488 8.11 21.83 19.81
C LEU A 488 7.46 23.08 20.44
N ASP A 489 7.34 24.14 19.64
CA ASP A 489 6.81 25.43 20.08
C ASP A 489 5.46 25.75 19.42
N HIS A 490 4.49 26.15 20.24
CA HIS A 490 3.16 26.65 19.85
C HIS A 490 2.85 28.01 20.53
N GLY A 491 3.89 28.77 20.88
CA GLY A 491 3.81 29.83 21.91
C GLY A 491 3.80 29.30 23.36
N ILE A 492 3.59 27.99 23.52
CA ILE A 492 3.85 27.19 24.73
C ILE A 492 4.57 25.89 24.33
N PRO A 493 5.20 25.17 25.28
CA PRO A 493 5.78 23.86 25.00
C PRO A 493 4.71 22.86 24.57
N VAL A 494 4.89 22.25 23.40
CA VAL A 494 4.04 21.18 22.87
C VAL A 494 4.88 19.93 22.63
N LEU A 495 4.39 18.74 22.95
CA LEU A 495 5.08 17.49 22.67
C LEU A 495 4.57 16.83 21.39
N ALA A 496 5.50 16.44 20.52
CA ALA A 496 5.24 15.48 19.45
C ALA A 496 5.73 14.10 19.87
N PHE A 497 4.98 13.05 19.51
CA PHE A 497 5.23 11.68 19.96
C PHE A 497 5.58 10.75 18.82
N ALA A 498 6.42 9.75 19.10
CA ALA A 498 6.71 8.63 18.21
C ALA A 498 6.40 7.31 18.90
N PHE A 499 5.48 6.53 18.33
CA PHE A 499 5.22 5.15 18.73
C PHE A 499 6.04 4.20 17.86
N GLU A 500 6.89 3.40 18.50
CA GLU A 500 7.90 2.57 17.86
C GLU A 500 7.73 1.11 18.31
N PRO A 501 7.04 0.27 17.52
CA PRO A 501 6.95 -1.16 17.80
C PRO A 501 8.33 -1.82 17.86
N ALA A 502 8.52 -2.73 18.81
CA ALA A 502 9.71 -3.58 18.84
C ALA A 502 9.73 -4.49 17.61
N THR A 503 10.93 -4.77 17.10
CA THR A 503 11.14 -5.75 16.03
C THR A 503 10.64 -7.12 16.49
N ARG A 504 9.74 -7.74 15.73
CA ARG A 504 9.21 -9.06 16.08
C ARG A 504 9.90 -10.15 15.28
N ILE A 505 10.36 -11.16 16.02
CA ILE A 505 10.91 -12.38 15.48
C ILE A 505 9.75 -13.31 15.09
N GLY A 506 9.41 -13.30 13.81
CA GLY A 506 8.48 -14.23 13.16
C GLY A 506 9.15 -15.56 12.82
N VAL A 507 8.35 -16.60 12.63
CA VAL A 507 8.82 -17.94 12.23
C VAL A 507 8.18 -18.30 10.90
N ARG A 508 9.00 -18.68 9.93
CA ARG A 508 8.59 -19.10 8.58
C ARG A 508 7.94 -20.47 8.68
N LYS A 509 6.61 -20.48 8.84
CA LYS A 509 5.80 -21.70 9.00
C LYS A 509 5.95 -22.69 7.84
N GLU A 510 6.29 -22.20 6.66
CA GLU A 510 6.53 -23.05 5.49
C GLU A 510 7.79 -23.91 5.65
N ILE A 511 8.86 -23.33 6.20
CA ILE A 511 10.12 -24.05 6.45
C ILE A 511 9.93 -25.09 7.55
N LEU A 512 9.14 -24.78 8.59
CA LEU A 512 8.74 -25.79 9.58
C LEU A 512 8.08 -27.01 8.93
N ARG A 513 7.18 -26.79 7.96
CA ARG A 513 6.49 -27.89 7.26
C ARG A 513 7.43 -28.66 6.35
N GLN A 514 8.27 -27.97 5.58
CA GLN A 514 9.24 -28.60 4.68
C GLN A 514 10.24 -29.47 5.43
N GLN A 515 10.67 -29.03 6.62
CA GLN A 515 11.59 -29.76 7.48
C GLN A 515 10.90 -30.77 8.41
N GLY A 516 9.56 -30.88 8.38
CA GLY A 516 8.80 -31.75 9.27
C GLY A 516 8.84 -31.36 10.76
N TRP A 517 9.27 -30.14 11.10
CA TRP A 517 9.41 -29.68 12.47
C TRP A 517 8.08 -29.23 13.06
N GLN A 518 7.66 -29.89 14.13
CA GLN A 518 6.47 -29.49 14.88
C GLN A 518 6.76 -28.21 15.70
N PRO A 519 5.85 -27.22 15.69
CA PRO A 519 5.95 -26.06 16.56
C PRO A 519 5.95 -26.47 18.04
N GLY A 520 6.86 -25.92 18.84
CA GLY A 520 6.99 -26.26 20.26
C GLY A 520 7.82 -25.27 21.07
N PRO A 521 8.13 -25.58 22.35
CA PRO A 521 8.87 -24.71 23.26
C PRO A 521 10.23 -24.24 22.75
N TRP A 522 10.90 -25.06 21.93
CA TRP A 522 12.17 -24.71 21.30
C TRP A 522 12.11 -23.42 20.44
N LEU A 523 10.95 -23.11 19.85
CA LEU A 523 10.75 -21.84 19.13
C LEU A 523 10.70 -20.63 20.07
N ALA A 524 10.23 -20.81 21.30
CA ALA A 524 10.28 -19.76 22.31
C ALA A 524 11.72 -19.54 22.76
N HIS A 525 12.49 -20.61 23.00
CA HIS A 525 13.91 -20.52 23.34
C HIS A 525 14.72 -19.83 22.23
N LEU A 526 14.46 -20.19 20.96
CA LEU A 526 15.06 -19.53 19.79
C LEU A 526 14.76 -18.02 19.79
N LYS A 527 13.49 -17.64 19.97
CA LYS A 527 13.09 -16.22 19.99
C LYS A 527 13.70 -15.46 21.16
N THR A 528 13.84 -16.09 22.33
CA THR A 528 14.49 -15.47 23.49
C THR A 528 15.98 -15.27 23.23
N ALA A 529 16.68 -16.30 22.77
CA ALA A 529 18.10 -16.21 22.45
C ALA A 529 18.40 -15.09 21.43
N LEU A 530 17.59 -14.99 20.37
CA LEU A 530 17.75 -13.95 19.35
C LEU A 530 17.39 -12.53 19.85
N ARG A 531 16.45 -12.39 20.79
CA ARG A 531 16.16 -11.08 21.41
C ARG A 531 17.28 -10.60 22.31
N GLU A 532 18.01 -11.53 22.92
CA GLU A 532 19.15 -11.27 23.80
C GLU A 532 20.49 -11.23 23.03
N ASP A 533 20.43 -11.20 21.69
CA ASP A 533 21.61 -11.18 20.79
C ASP A 533 22.54 -12.40 20.97
N ARG A 534 22.02 -13.51 21.49
CA ARG A 534 22.76 -14.76 21.73
C ARG A 534 22.70 -15.70 20.53
N HIS A 535 23.33 -15.29 19.43
CA HIS A 535 23.35 -16.04 18.18
C HIS A 535 23.98 -17.45 18.29
N GLU A 536 24.94 -17.64 19.19
CA GLU A 536 25.59 -18.94 19.43
C GLU A 536 24.81 -19.87 20.36
N ALA A 537 23.66 -19.44 20.91
CA ALA A 537 22.89 -20.27 21.82
C ALA A 537 22.39 -21.56 21.15
N ALA A 538 22.65 -22.69 21.79
CA ALA A 538 22.22 -24.01 21.31
C ALA A 538 20.70 -24.19 21.42
N ILE A 539 20.05 -24.51 20.31
CA ILE A 539 18.62 -24.77 20.20
C ILE A 539 18.40 -26.22 19.76
N THR A 540 17.72 -27.00 20.60
CA THR A 540 17.35 -28.39 20.29
C THR A 540 16.07 -28.41 19.45
N LEU A 541 16.16 -29.01 18.27
CA LEU A 541 15.09 -29.16 17.29
C LEU A 541 14.21 -30.39 17.57
N PRO A 542 12.98 -30.44 17.02
CA PRO A 542 12.19 -31.67 16.97
C PRO A 542 12.98 -32.76 16.22
N GLY A 543 13.27 -33.87 16.89
CA GLY A 543 14.16 -34.93 16.39
C GLY A 543 15.52 -35.01 17.08
N GLY A 544 15.79 -34.16 18.08
CA GLY A 544 16.95 -34.28 18.98
C GLY A 544 18.25 -33.63 18.47
N ARG A 545 18.30 -33.23 17.20
CA ARG A 545 19.41 -32.44 16.65
C ARG A 545 19.47 -31.07 17.33
N THR A 546 20.68 -30.59 17.61
CA THR A 546 20.92 -29.23 18.14
C THR A 546 21.64 -28.39 17.09
N THR A 547 21.29 -27.10 16.99
CA THR A 547 21.87 -26.11 16.07
C THR A 547 21.92 -24.75 16.78
N SER A 548 22.68 -23.79 16.28
CA SER A 548 22.76 -22.46 16.88
C SER A 548 21.53 -21.62 16.55
N ALA A 549 21.22 -20.66 17.43
CA ALA A 549 20.14 -19.71 17.21
C ALA A 549 20.36 -18.88 15.93
N GLY A 550 21.61 -18.53 15.60
CA GLY A 550 21.99 -17.79 14.39
C GLY A 550 21.70 -18.55 13.10
N GLU A 551 22.06 -19.84 13.02
CA GLU A 551 21.78 -20.68 11.85
C GLU A 551 20.26 -20.81 11.60
N LEU A 552 19.50 -20.97 12.68
CA LEU A 552 18.03 -20.94 12.62
C LEU A 552 17.47 -19.56 12.30
N ALA A 553 18.14 -18.47 12.70
CA ALA A 553 17.69 -17.13 12.38
C ALA A 553 17.73 -16.87 10.86
N GLU A 554 18.82 -17.26 10.20
CA GLU A 554 18.98 -17.05 8.75
C GLU A 554 17.96 -17.83 7.92
N THR A 555 17.61 -19.02 8.39
CA THR A 555 16.77 -19.96 7.64
C THR A 555 15.32 -19.85 8.03
N LEU A 556 15.01 -19.89 9.33
CA LEU A 556 13.67 -20.10 9.87
C LEU A 556 12.99 -18.81 10.35
N VAL A 557 13.74 -17.75 10.63
CA VAL A 557 13.21 -16.51 11.20
C VAL A 557 12.86 -15.48 10.12
N GLU A 558 11.86 -14.67 10.41
CA GLU A 558 11.52 -13.47 9.64
C GLU A 558 11.38 -12.30 10.62
N GLU A 559 12.24 -11.30 10.52
CA GLU A 559 12.09 -10.07 11.30
C GLU A 559 10.99 -9.21 10.71
N ARG A 560 9.90 -9.07 11.47
CA ARG A 560 8.81 -8.15 11.13
C ARG A 560 9.00 -6.88 11.93
N ARG A 561 9.58 -5.87 11.30
CA ARG A 561 9.60 -4.51 11.85
C ARG A 561 8.18 -3.98 11.88
N GLY A 562 7.72 -3.57 13.06
CA GLY A 562 6.43 -2.88 13.14
C GLY A 562 6.54 -1.49 12.52
N HIS A 563 5.38 -0.92 12.20
CA HIS A 563 5.33 0.37 11.53
C HIS A 563 5.39 1.51 12.56
N ARG A 564 6.46 2.31 12.49
CA ARG A 564 6.64 3.50 13.31
C ARG A 564 5.58 4.55 12.97
N LEU A 565 4.92 5.08 14.00
CA LEU A 565 3.97 6.19 13.90
C LEU A 565 4.55 7.43 14.57
N VAL A 566 4.35 8.60 13.97
CA VAL A 566 4.61 9.90 14.59
C VAL A 566 3.31 10.70 14.63
N TYR A 567 3.08 11.39 15.75
CA TYR A 567 1.93 12.24 16.02
C TYR A 567 2.43 13.62 16.45
N ALA A 568 2.07 14.65 15.69
CA ALA A 568 2.40 16.05 15.97
C ALA A 568 1.17 16.91 15.72
N THR A 569 0.80 17.73 16.70
CA THR A 569 -0.33 18.67 16.66
C THR A 569 0.13 20.02 17.18
N ASP A 570 -0.60 21.08 16.83
CA ASP A 570 -0.50 22.43 17.37
C ASP A 570 0.94 22.93 17.48
N LEU A 571 1.58 23.25 16.36
CA LEU A 571 2.95 23.73 16.32
C LEU A 571 3.14 24.89 15.32
N ALA A 572 3.95 25.85 15.72
CA ALA A 572 4.23 27.00 14.87
C ALA A 572 5.14 26.60 13.70
N ASP A 573 4.89 27.17 12.52
CA ASP A 573 5.76 26.96 11.35
C ASP A 573 7.07 27.76 11.45
N THR A 574 7.97 27.33 12.34
CA THR A 574 9.28 27.93 12.56
C THR A 574 10.41 27.02 12.08
N ALA A 575 11.55 27.61 11.70
CA ALA A 575 12.74 26.84 11.34
C ALA A 575 13.19 25.90 12.48
N ALA A 576 13.06 26.34 13.74
CA ALA A 576 13.40 25.53 14.91
C ALA A 576 12.50 24.28 15.02
N ASN A 577 11.18 24.44 14.86
CA ASN A 577 10.24 23.31 14.87
C ASN A 577 10.50 22.36 13.70
N ARG A 578 10.69 22.88 12.48
CA ARG A 578 11.02 22.06 11.31
C ARG A 578 12.31 21.26 11.51
N ASN A 579 13.36 21.89 12.04
CA ASN A 579 14.66 21.24 12.30
C ASN A 579 14.58 20.12 13.35
N ARG A 580 13.62 20.17 14.28
CA ARG A 580 13.38 19.10 15.25
C ARG A 580 12.45 18.02 14.70
N LEU A 581 11.33 18.43 14.10
CA LEU A 581 10.27 17.52 13.65
C LEU A 581 10.67 16.71 12.42
N ILE A 582 11.39 17.28 11.45
CA ILE A 582 11.77 16.57 10.21
C ILE A 582 12.67 15.36 10.51
N PRO A 583 13.78 15.48 11.28
CA PRO A 583 14.56 14.31 11.67
C PRO A 583 13.76 13.34 12.54
N PHE A 584 12.93 13.85 13.45
CA PHE A 584 12.11 13.00 14.32
C PHE A 584 11.06 12.21 13.54
N ALA A 585 10.44 12.77 12.49
CA ALA A 585 9.48 12.10 11.64
C ALA A 585 10.13 11.26 10.52
N ARG A 586 11.47 11.31 10.38
CA ARG A 586 12.16 10.74 9.22
C ARG A 586 11.85 9.26 9.03
N GLY A 587 11.38 8.91 7.83
CA GLY A 587 11.09 7.53 7.42
C GLY A 587 10.01 6.82 8.26
N CYS A 588 9.23 7.54 9.08
CA CYS A 588 8.13 6.91 9.80
C CYS A 588 7.10 6.37 8.80
N HIS A 589 6.43 5.28 9.14
CA HIS A 589 5.44 4.69 8.26
C HIS A 589 4.17 5.52 8.19
N THR A 590 3.72 6.04 9.33
CA THR A 590 2.51 6.85 9.45
C THR A 590 2.81 8.13 10.20
N PHE A 591 2.50 9.27 9.59
CA PHE A 591 2.66 10.59 10.21
C PHE A 591 1.29 11.26 10.35
N PHE A 592 0.80 11.36 11.58
CA PHE A 592 -0.30 12.26 11.93
C PHE A 592 0.31 13.63 12.20
N CYS A 593 -0.03 14.62 11.38
CA CYS A 593 0.48 15.97 11.49
C CYS A 593 -0.68 16.96 11.36
N GLU A 594 -0.73 17.97 12.21
CA GLU A 594 -1.72 19.04 12.04
C GLU A 594 -1.54 19.79 10.71
N ALA A 595 -2.63 20.38 10.24
CA ALA A 595 -2.67 21.30 9.11
C ALA A 595 -3.86 22.26 9.30
N ALA A 596 -3.85 23.01 10.40
CA ALA A 596 -5.01 23.74 10.87
C ALA A 596 -5.56 24.77 9.88
N PHE A 597 -4.68 25.39 9.07
CA PHE A 597 -5.05 26.43 8.12
C PHE A 597 -4.59 26.11 6.69
N SER A 598 -5.38 26.51 5.68
CA SER A 598 -4.94 26.55 4.28
C SER A 598 -3.81 27.59 4.09
N GLU A 599 -3.11 27.54 2.95
CA GLU A 599 -2.08 28.55 2.66
C GLU A 599 -2.67 29.96 2.55
N THR A 600 -3.92 30.09 2.10
CA THR A 600 -4.61 31.38 2.03
C THR A 600 -4.80 32.04 3.41
N ASP A 601 -4.86 31.21 4.47
CA ASP A 601 -5.03 31.63 5.86
C ASP A 601 -3.70 31.65 6.65
N GLN A 602 -2.55 31.69 5.95
CA GLN A 602 -1.22 31.65 6.58
C GLN A 602 -1.01 32.73 7.66
N GLN A 603 -1.60 33.92 7.51
CA GLN A 603 -1.52 34.96 8.55
C GLN A 603 -2.21 34.53 9.86
N GLN A 604 -3.34 33.82 9.77
CA GLN A 604 -4.02 33.27 10.93
C GLN A 604 -3.15 32.19 11.56
N ALA A 605 -2.62 31.26 10.75
CA ALA A 605 -1.74 30.18 11.20
C ALA A 605 -0.56 30.73 12.02
N ARG A 606 0.13 31.77 11.52
CA ARG A 606 1.24 32.42 12.23
C ARG A 606 0.81 33.08 13.53
N ARG A 607 -0.34 33.76 13.55
CA ARG A 607 -0.84 34.47 14.75
C ARG A 607 -1.20 33.51 15.88
N THR A 608 -1.76 32.35 15.54
CA THR A 608 -2.19 31.35 16.53
C THR A 608 -1.19 30.21 16.69
N GLY A 609 -0.03 30.27 16.04
CA GLY A 609 1.03 29.28 16.22
C GLY A 609 0.77 27.91 15.59
N HIS A 610 0.06 27.81 14.46
CA HIS A 610 -0.22 26.53 13.78
C HIS A 610 0.46 26.42 12.41
N LEU A 611 0.48 25.20 11.87
CA LEU A 611 0.91 24.93 10.49
C LEU A 611 -0.15 25.31 9.45
N THR A 612 0.34 25.67 8.25
CA THR A 612 -0.47 25.61 7.03
C THR A 612 -0.47 24.21 6.42
N THR A 613 -1.45 23.94 5.57
CA THR A 613 -1.53 22.76 4.69
C THR A 613 -0.24 22.54 3.90
N ARG A 614 0.30 23.62 3.31
CA ARG A 614 1.58 23.60 2.59
C ARG A 614 2.74 23.22 3.52
N ALA A 615 2.85 23.85 4.69
CA ALA A 615 3.90 23.55 5.65
C ALA A 615 3.87 22.09 6.12
N CYS A 616 2.67 21.57 6.42
CA CYS A 616 2.44 20.16 6.76
C CYS A 616 2.95 19.22 5.65
N GLY A 617 2.57 19.50 4.39
CA GLY A 617 3.03 18.73 3.23
C GLY A 617 4.55 18.79 3.01
N GLU A 618 5.16 19.96 3.17
CA GLU A 618 6.61 20.17 3.03
C GLU A 618 7.40 19.39 4.10
N ILE A 619 6.97 19.47 5.36
CA ILE A 619 7.57 18.73 6.47
C ILE A 619 7.49 17.23 6.20
N ALA A 620 6.32 16.72 5.81
CA ALA A 620 6.12 15.29 5.53
C ALA A 620 6.97 14.79 4.36
N CYS A 621 7.07 15.56 3.28
CA CYS A 621 7.93 15.23 2.13
C CYS A 621 9.39 15.20 2.50
N THR A 622 9.86 16.22 3.22
CA THR A 622 11.26 16.35 3.63
C THR A 622 11.65 15.24 4.61
N ALA A 623 10.74 14.87 5.51
CA ALA A 623 10.90 13.72 6.40
C ALA A 623 10.80 12.37 5.67
N GLN A 624 10.39 12.34 4.40
CA GLN A 624 10.22 11.13 3.61
C GLN A 624 9.29 10.10 4.28
N VAL A 625 8.20 10.57 4.89
CA VAL A 625 7.24 9.68 5.58
C VAL A 625 6.59 8.69 4.61
N GLY A 626 6.17 7.53 5.11
CA GLY A 626 5.49 6.50 4.32
C GLY A 626 4.08 6.91 3.90
N GLN A 627 3.31 7.49 4.83
CA GLN A 627 2.02 8.11 4.56
C GLN A 627 1.74 9.27 5.53
N LEU A 628 1.16 10.35 5.00
CA LEU A 628 0.72 11.52 5.77
C LEU A 628 -0.80 11.44 6.02
N LEU A 629 -1.20 11.57 7.28
CA LEU A 629 -2.57 11.66 7.74
C LEU A 629 -2.76 13.04 8.38
N PRO A 630 -3.13 14.07 7.59
CA PRO A 630 -3.29 15.41 8.09
C PRO A 630 -4.58 15.49 8.92
N PHE A 631 -4.57 16.30 9.97
CA PHE A 631 -5.72 16.50 10.86
C PHE A 631 -5.70 17.87 11.53
N HIS A 632 -6.60 18.07 12.49
CA HIS A 632 -6.82 19.32 13.21
C HIS A 632 -7.19 20.48 12.29
N PHE A 633 -7.93 20.20 11.22
CA PHE A 633 -8.40 21.23 10.30
C PHE A 633 -9.34 22.21 11.02
N SER A 634 -9.14 23.50 10.81
CA SER A 634 -10.05 24.51 11.35
C SER A 634 -11.48 24.28 10.87
N ARG A 635 -12.45 24.41 11.78
CA ARG A 635 -13.90 24.26 11.50
C ARG A 635 -14.41 25.16 10.36
N ARG A 636 -13.68 26.23 10.02
CA ARG A 636 -13.98 27.09 8.85
C ARG A 636 -13.97 26.35 7.50
N TYR A 637 -13.34 25.17 7.44
CA TYR A 637 -13.28 24.32 6.26
C TYR A 637 -14.27 23.15 6.30
N GLU A 638 -15.18 23.12 7.29
CA GLU A 638 -16.29 22.15 7.30
C GLU A 638 -17.05 22.20 5.95
N GLY A 639 -17.29 21.03 5.37
CA GLY A 639 -17.88 20.89 4.04
C GLY A 639 -16.92 21.15 2.86
N ARG A 640 -15.67 21.57 3.10
CA ARG A 640 -14.65 21.85 2.07
C ARG A 640 -13.31 21.16 2.34
N PHE A 641 -13.31 20.06 3.09
CA PHE A 641 -12.08 19.32 3.36
C PHE A 641 -11.41 18.76 2.09
N ASP A 642 -12.16 18.54 1.00
CA ASP A 642 -11.58 18.12 -0.28
C ASP A 642 -10.58 19.16 -0.84
N GLU A 643 -10.89 20.46 -0.70
CA GLU A 643 -9.97 21.54 -1.11
C GLU A 643 -8.68 21.51 -0.27
N ILE A 644 -8.82 21.31 1.04
CA ILE A 644 -7.70 21.17 1.99
C ILE A 644 -6.83 19.96 1.62
N TYR A 645 -7.44 18.81 1.31
CA TYR A 645 -6.71 17.63 0.88
C TYR A 645 -6.01 17.82 -0.47
N GLN A 646 -6.62 18.53 -1.43
CA GLN A 646 -5.99 18.85 -2.71
C GLN A 646 -4.74 19.71 -2.54
N GLU A 647 -4.82 20.73 -1.68
CA GLU A 647 -3.70 21.62 -1.38
C GLU A 647 -2.52 20.85 -0.76
N ILE A 648 -2.80 19.96 0.20
CA ILE A 648 -1.77 19.10 0.80
C ILE A 648 -1.23 18.11 -0.25
N ALA A 649 -2.09 17.51 -1.09
CA ALA A 649 -1.69 16.54 -2.10
C ALA A 649 -0.81 17.14 -3.19
N ALA A 650 -0.99 18.43 -3.51
CA ALA A 650 -0.15 19.16 -4.45
C ALA A 650 1.32 19.26 -3.98
N VAL A 651 1.54 19.25 -2.65
CA VAL A 651 2.88 19.28 -2.04
C VAL A 651 3.37 17.88 -1.70
N CYS A 652 2.51 17.05 -1.12
CA CYS A 652 2.84 15.72 -0.60
C CYS A 652 1.98 14.63 -1.25
N PRO A 653 2.49 13.91 -2.27
CA PRO A 653 1.75 12.84 -2.94
C PRO A 653 1.49 11.61 -2.06
N ARG A 654 2.09 11.56 -0.86
CA ARG A 654 1.92 10.50 0.14
C ARG A 654 0.80 10.79 1.15
N VAL A 655 0.07 11.89 0.97
CA VAL A 655 -1.13 12.17 1.76
C VAL A 655 -2.19 11.10 1.49
N VAL A 656 -2.83 10.62 2.55
CA VAL A 656 -3.96 9.69 2.41
C VAL A 656 -5.25 10.50 2.31
N VAL A 657 -5.83 10.51 1.12
CA VAL A 657 -7.11 11.18 0.86
C VAL A 657 -8.28 10.22 1.18
N PRO A 658 -9.30 10.67 1.92
CA PRO A 658 -10.51 9.90 2.22
C PRO A 658 -11.23 9.42 0.95
N ARG A 659 -11.83 8.23 1.00
CA ARG A 659 -12.70 7.69 -0.07
C ARG A 659 -14.11 7.51 0.48
N VAL A 660 -14.85 8.60 0.70
CA VAL A 660 -16.22 8.55 1.24
C VAL A 660 -17.23 8.82 0.12
N PRO A 661 -18.21 7.93 -0.14
CA PRO A 661 -19.32 8.24 -1.04
C PRO A 661 -20.17 9.35 -0.41
N GLY A 662 -20.22 10.53 -1.01
CA GLY A 662 -20.85 11.74 -0.47
C GLY A 662 -19.88 12.92 -0.34
N TYR A 663 -18.58 12.63 -0.20
CA TYR A 663 -17.45 13.55 -0.42
C TYR A 663 -16.70 13.08 -1.67
N GLY A 664 -17.46 12.99 -2.76
CA GLY A 664 -16.92 12.69 -4.06
C GLY A 664 -16.62 14.00 -4.75
N MET A 665 -15.34 14.18 -5.13
CA MET A 665 -14.98 14.91 -6.33
C MET A 665 -16.10 14.74 -7.35
N GLY A 666 -16.65 15.88 -7.78
CA GLY A 666 -17.54 15.95 -8.92
C GLY A 666 -17.02 15.01 -10.01
N GLN A 667 -17.95 14.30 -10.61
CA GLN A 667 -17.70 13.71 -11.91
C GLN A 667 -17.11 14.80 -12.80
N GLU A 668 -15.87 14.57 -13.26
CA GLU A 668 -15.33 15.08 -14.51
C GLU A 668 -14.14 14.22 -14.93
#